data_AF-A0AA50I074-F1
#
_entry.id   AF-A0AA50I074-F1
#
_cell.length_a   1.000
_cell.length_b   1.000
_cell.length_c   1.000
_cell.angle_alpha   90.00
_cell.angle_beta   90.00
_cell.angle_gamma   90.00
#
_symmetry.space_group_name_H-M   'P 1'
#
loop_
_entity.id
_entity.type
_entity.pdbx_description
1 polymer ?
#
loop_
_entity_poly.entity_id
_entity_poly.type
_entity_poly.pdbx_seq_one_letter_code
_entity_poly.pdbx_strand_id
1 'polypeptide(L)'
;MVSIHITRHAIQQLRKLRSAMNNRVIPDIFEQLSMGSTAGNHILRHSRCTEYQKRGLSSGGYLRLFFDDHSPSHYKVIAAVLRDDDTYKREFDDLPRDPCYAWNGETGWEWDWYINEGYLYSAQPSDQQIRDTDEAVKTDSYHPNNGNNHPDYHHVPYHSTIHQSAPGTGKTLNAAEKACELAYVGQNVVFLLPEALIDQQVTKYRCIRQILQEPAGENLFIGTFHQWLAEAFPKLPFQAASPTKELAVLQQIAQQHRHWQTSGRDPITYRDVLLYQLYVINENCREDDVFWDNKPRIQELRDIRPQWWQGVWTEGELCRRDYTLKVLQYFQENLPPPLTPGWGTSIIIDEAQDYLVEEIEIIKHLCLHWQTEAKHPVNLWLLGDINQRIAPVDFTWGGLHLNKTRELQWDNYRTTESILTLANRFQRRADQSRNGNGGRWLPKPTDPKFCFEKPGDAVKLLVYPDLTTAETFLDPLVATISQQISEWQEKHSLQWRLAARARLFCSDHYHVSPDRVKFLEFMPVSQAKGREFDSCIAFCLFDLPQNGGRMEAYTKWYTQLTRARSRLLIVTTEAQLAQMGEEIFENLTITKGEKTVNAVEQLNYQNPQEVTDALGWITELTSSLDTSATGRQGLREIILEGALQTDPILYYDLYYVLKSYDISSQETMAIEADIVNLLFNNAELQAPLKAYFQQPEVEEVPRLQTLIYRCLGQSWQAAEIAQSLKQSDPGTYQEVMTGIQQDLQHRLLPLEADRLARFYGLETSTNKFDNASWFKTSDKLIPLLENWTEEQLKVG
;
A
#
# COMPACT_ATOMS: atom_id res chain seq x y z
N MET A 1 -2.73 -25.44 -19.67
CA MET A 1 -2.51 -23.98 -19.61
C MET A 1 -1.15 -23.76 -18.99
N VAL A 2 -0.30 -22.95 -19.62
CA VAL A 2 1.05 -22.61 -19.13
C VAL A 2 0.96 -21.25 -18.44
N SER A 3 1.53 -21.10 -17.24
CA SER A 3 1.51 -19.79 -16.56
C SER A 3 2.50 -18.81 -17.22
N ILE A 4 2.19 -17.52 -17.14
CA ILE A 4 3.04 -16.44 -17.62
C ILE A 4 3.56 -15.68 -16.41
N HIS A 5 4.88 -15.61 -16.27
CA HIS A 5 5.55 -14.84 -15.24
C HIS A 5 6.31 -13.68 -15.88
N ILE A 6 6.28 -12.51 -15.28
CA ILE A 6 6.85 -11.28 -15.83
C ILE A 6 7.86 -10.74 -14.83
N THR A 7 9.08 -10.45 -15.27
CA THR A 7 10.09 -9.82 -14.41
C THR A 7 9.79 -8.34 -14.18
N ARG A 8 10.27 -7.76 -13.07
CA ARG A 8 10.13 -6.31 -12.84
C ARG A 8 10.67 -5.48 -14.01
N HIS A 9 11.82 -5.86 -14.56
CA HIS A 9 12.42 -5.16 -15.68
C HIS A 9 11.48 -5.15 -16.91
N ALA A 10 10.88 -6.29 -17.24
CA ALA A 10 9.89 -6.38 -18.31
C ALA A 10 8.64 -5.53 -18.03
N ILE A 11 8.14 -5.51 -16.79
CA ILE A 11 6.99 -4.67 -16.39
C ILE A 11 7.31 -3.19 -16.60
N GLN A 12 8.49 -2.72 -16.16
CA GLN A 12 8.93 -1.34 -16.36
C GLN A 12 9.00 -0.97 -17.84
N GLN A 13 9.48 -1.89 -18.70
CA GLN A 13 9.51 -1.66 -20.13
C GLN A 13 8.09 -1.64 -20.74
N LEU A 14 7.23 -2.60 -20.39
CA LEU A 14 5.85 -2.64 -20.86
C LEU A 14 5.07 -1.37 -20.51
N ARG A 15 5.33 -0.76 -19.34
CA ARG A 15 4.79 0.55 -18.96
C ARG A 15 5.22 1.65 -19.92
N LYS A 16 6.50 1.71 -20.29
CA LYS A 16 7.00 2.71 -21.26
C LYS A 16 6.34 2.53 -22.63
N LEU A 17 6.03 1.30 -23.01
CA LEU A 17 5.36 1.00 -24.27
C LEU A 17 3.84 1.27 -24.24
N ARG A 18 3.27 1.58 -23.07
CA ARG A 18 1.82 1.75 -22.87
C ARG A 18 1.21 2.88 -23.69
N SER A 19 1.94 3.97 -23.94
CA SER A 19 1.49 5.09 -24.78
C SER A 19 1.49 4.74 -26.27
N ALA A 20 2.25 3.72 -26.68
CA ALA A 20 2.38 3.32 -28.07
C ALA A 20 1.47 2.13 -28.46
N MET A 21 0.69 1.58 -27.51
CA MET A 21 -0.03 0.32 -27.69
C MET A 21 -1.41 0.31 -27.02
N ASN A 22 -2.39 -0.34 -27.68
CA ASN A 22 -3.70 -0.64 -27.09
C ASN A 22 -3.54 -1.63 -25.93
N ASN A 23 -4.29 -1.40 -24.83
CA ASN A 23 -4.26 -2.19 -23.60
C ASN A 23 -4.61 -3.67 -23.77
N ARG A 24 -5.20 -4.10 -24.89
CA ARG A 24 -5.49 -5.52 -25.18
C ARG A 24 -4.34 -6.26 -25.86
N VAL A 25 -3.40 -5.56 -26.50
CA VAL A 25 -2.38 -6.20 -27.35
C VAL A 25 -1.49 -7.17 -26.57
N ILE A 26 -1.03 -6.79 -25.38
CA ILE A 26 -0.15 -7.61 -24.53
C ILE A 26 -0.94 -8.76 -23.87
N PRO A 27 -2.08 -8.50 -23.19
CA PRO A 27 -2.91 -9.58 -22.66
C PRO A 27 -3.29 -10.64 -23.69
N ASP A 28 -3.70 -10.24 -24.90
CA ASP A 28 -4.06 -11.19 -25.97
C ASP A 28 -2.87 -12.10 -26.36
N ILE A 29 -1.65 -11.56 -26.36
CA ILE A 29 -0.43 -12.35 -26.62
C ILE A 29 -0.22 -13.35 -25.49
N PHE A 30 -0.30 -12.91 -24.24
CA PHE A 30 -0.12 -13.77 -23.08
C PHE A 30 -1.18 -14.87 -23.01
N GLU A 31 -2.43 -14.55 -23.36
CA GLU A 31 -3.51 -15.52 -23.44
C GLU A 31 -3.23 -16.60 -24.49
N GLN A 32 -2.84 -16.19 -25.70
CA GLN A 32 -2.43 -17.11 -26.76
C GLN A 32 -1.27 -18.01 -26.35
N LEU A 33 -0.24 -17.44 -25.71
CA LEU A 33 0.92 -18.18 -25.22
C LEU A 33 0.53 -19.17 -24.10
N SER A 34 -0.35 -18.77 -23.18
CA SER A 34 -0.83 -19.63 -22.09
C SER A 34 -1.61 -20.85 -22.59
N MET A 35 -2.25 -20.72 -23.75
CA MET A 35 -2.96 -21.80 -24.46
C MET A 35 -2.03 -22.67 -25.33
N GLY A 36 -0.74 -22.35 -25.41
CA GLY A 36 0.23 -23.06 -26.26
C GLY A 36 0.13 -22.70 -27.75
N SER A 37 -0.56 -21.60 -28.09
CA SER A 37 -0.61 -21.08 -29.46
C SER A 37 0.67 -20.32 -29.79
N THR A 38 1.26 -20.63 -30.94
CA THR A 38 2.49 -20.02 -31.48
C THR A 38 2.20 -19.13 -32.69
N ALA A 39 1.01 -18.51 -32.76
CA ALA A 39 0.56 -17.72 -33.91
C ALA A 39 1.35 -16.41 -34.18
N GLY A 40 2.51 -16.21 -33.53
CA GLY A 40 3.51 -15.19 -33.85
C GLY A 40 4.78 -15.81 -34.43
N ASN A 41 5.53 -15.04 -35.22
CA ASN A 41 6.80 -15.51 -35.78
C ASN A 41 7.85 -15.59 -34.66
N HIS A 42 8.15 -16.80 -34.15
CA HIS A 42 9.32 -17.06 -33.31
C HIS A 42 10.58 -16.91 -34.17
N ILE A 43 11.36 -15.85 -33.96
CA ILE A 43 12.53 -15.58 -34.77
C ILE A 43 13.67 -15.21 -33.83
N LEU A 44 14.71 -16.04 -33.84
CA LEU A 44 16.02 -15.94 -33.15
C LEU A 44 16.06 -16.52 -31.72
N ARG A 45 17.00 -17.46 -31.53
CA ARG A 45 17.46 -17.95 -30.23
C ARG A 45 18.78 -17.24 -29.91
N HIS A 46 18.81 -16.51 -28.80
CA HIS A 46 20.08 -16.20 -28.14
C HIS A 46 20.52 -17.41 -27.31
N SER A 47 21.66 -17.32 -26.62
CA SER A 47 22.20 -18.48 -25.89
C SER A 47 21.27 -18.96 -24.74
N ARG A 48 20.43 -18.07 -24.20
CA ARG A 48 19.51 -18.33 -23.08
C ARG A 48 18.11 -17.70 -23.21
N CYS A 49 17.75 -17.12 -24.36
CA CYS A 49 16.43 -16.50 -24.53
C CYS A 49 15.82 -16.65 -25.92
N THR A 50 14.49 -16.75 -25.94
CA THR A 50 13.67 -16.79 -27.15
C THR A 50 12.97 -15.44 -27.37
N GLU A 51 12.97 -14.96 -28.61
CA GLU A 51 12.24 -13.76 -29.02
C GLU A 51 10.87 -14.11 -29.62
N TYR A 52 9.82 -13.41 -29.19
CA TYR A 52 8.51 -13.38 -29.82
C TYR A 52 8.27 -12.03 -30.50
N GLN A 53 7.80 -12.06 -31.75
CA GLN A 53 7.53 -10.86 -32.55
C GLN A 53 6.06 -10.80 -32.96
N LYS A 54 5.39 -9.67 -32.73
CA LYS A 54 4.06 -9.37 -33.29
C LYS A 54 4.12 -8.12 -34.17
N ARG A 55 3.59 -8.24 -35.40
CA ARG A 55 3.49 -7.15 -36.38
C ARG A 55 2.21 -6.35 -36.13
N GLY A 56 2.28 -5.02 -36.23
CA GLY A 56 1.08 -4.17 -36.38
C GLY A 56 0.65 -3.44 -35.13
N LEU A 57 1.53 -2.62 -34.55
CA LEU A 57 1.05 -1.46 -33.78
C LEU A 57 0.52 -0.41 -34.75
N SER A 58 -0.41 0.44 -34.30
CA SER A 58 -1.04 1.51 -35.10
C SER A 58 -0.01 2.44 -35.77
N SER A 59 1.21 2.53 -35.23
CA SER A 59 2.35 3.30 -35.76
C SER A 59 3.28 2.55 -36.73
N GLY A 60 3.03 1.27 -37.03
CA GLY A 60 3.89 0.45 -37.91
C GLY A 60 5.11 -0.21 -37.25
N GLY A 61 5.30 -0.02 -35.93
CA GLY A 61 6.37 -0.65 -35.15
C GLY A 61 6.16 -2.16 -34.89
N TYR A 62 7.24 -2.85 -34.50
CA TYR A 62 7.22 -4.26 -34.07
C TYR A 62 7.38 -4.33 -32.55
N LEU A 63 6.43 -4.96 -31.87
CA LEU A 63 6.58 -5.35 -30.47
C LEU A 63 7.41 -6.64 -30.40
N ARG A 64 8.38 -6.64 -29.48
CA ARG A 64 9.23 -7.79 -29.17
C ARG A 64 9.15 -8.13 -27.70
N LEU A 65 8.95 -9.40 -27.40
CA LEU A 65 8.99 -9.95 -26.06
C LEU A 65 10.11 -10.99 -25.98
N PHE A 66 10.93 -10.94 -24.93
CA PHE A 66 12.02 -11.88 -24.70
C PHE A 66 11.66 -12.80 -23.54
N PHE A 67 11.87 -14.10 -23.73
CA PHE A 67 11.54 -15.15 -22.78
C PHE A 67 12.79 -15.89 -22.32
N ASP A 68 12.81 -16.31 -21.06
CA ASP A 68 13.83 -17.21 -20.54
C ASP A 68 13.57 -18.65 -21.01
N ASP A 69 14.58 -19.30 -21.61
CA ASP A 69 14.45 -20.63 -22.23
C ASP A 69 14.52 -21.80 -21.23
N HIS A 70 14.77 -21.52 -19.96
CA HIS A 70 15.10 -22.53 -18.95
C HIS A 70 13.92 -23.07 -18.14
N SER A 71 12.69 -22.58 -18.36
CA SER A 71 11.54 -22.98 -17.53
C SER A 71 10.49 -23.77 -18.33
N PRO A 72 10.40 -25.11 -18.16
CA PRO A 72 9.44 -25.93 -18.91
C PRO A 72 8.00 -25.84 -18.38
N SER A 73 7.77 -25.28 -17.19
CA SER A 73 6.44 -25.20 -16.55
C SER A 73 5.72 -23.86 -16.76
N HIS A 74 6.43 -22.81 -17.17
CA HIS A 74 5.90 -21.46 -17.33
C HIS A 74 6.74 -20.64 -18.32
N TYR A 75 6.12 -19.66 -18.98
CA TYR A 75 6.86 -18.65 -19.75
C TYR A 75 7.30 -17.51 -18.84
N LYS A 76 8.60 -17.20 -18.80
CA LYS A 76 9.14 -16.06 -18.04
C LYS A 76 9.55 -14.94 -18.97
N VAL A 77 8.83 -13.81 -18.95
CA VAL A 77 9.09 -12.61 -19.76
C VAL A 77 10.17 -11.76 -19.06
N ILE A 78 11.33 -11.63 -19.69
CA ILE A 78 12.50 -10.93 -19.14
C ILE A 78 12.70 -9.52 -19.72
N ALA A 79 12.13 -9.23 -20.89
CA ALA A 79 12.15 -7.90 -21.49
C ALA A 79 11.02 -7.71 -22.52
N ALA A 80 10.66 -6.45 -22.76
CA ALA A 80 9.75 -5.99 -23.80
C ALA A 80 10.29 -4.72 -24.48
N VAL A 81 10.28 -4.65 -25.81
CA VAL A 81 10.75 -3.44 -26.54
C VAL A 81 9.97 -3.23 -27.82
N LEU A 82 9.96 -1.98 -28.30
CA LEU A 82 9.65 -1.66 -29.69
C LEU A 82 10.93 -1.71 -30.51
N ARG A 83 10.87 -2.28 -31.71
CA ARG A 83 12.04 -2.38 -32.59
C ARG A 83 12.61 -0.99 -32.92
N ASP A 84 13.88 -0.82 -32.58
CA ASP A 84 14.77 0.26 -33.01
C ASP A 84 16.14 -0.31 -33.47
N ASP A 85 17.06 0.56 -33.92
CA ASP A 85 18.39 0.15 -34.39
C ASP A 85 19.31 -0.36 -33.24
N ASP A 86 18.99 -0.03 -31.99
CA ASP A 86 19.79 -0.36 -30.80
C ASP A 86 19.35 -1.64 -30.09
N THR A 87 18.19 -2.19 -30.45
CA THR A 87 17.59 -3.39 -29.84
C THR A 87 18.57 -4.59 -29.83
N TYR A 88 19.42 -4.72 -30.86
CA TYR A 88 20.39 -5.82 -30.98
C TYR A 88 21.73 -5.57 -30.32
N LYS A 89 21.96 -4.38 -29.75
CA LYS A 89 23.19 -4.06 -29.00
C LYS A 89 23.09 -4.42 -27.51
N ARG A 90 21.90 -4.81 -27.03
CA ARG A 90 21.65 -5.15 -25.62
C ARG A 90 21.95 -6.62 -25.33
N GLU A 91 22.69 -6.88 -24.24
CA GLU A 91 22.92 -8.22 -23.71
C GLU A 91 21.76 -8.63 -22.80
N PHE A 92 20.78 -9.36 -23.36
CA PHE A 92 19.61 -9.86 -22.62
C PHE A 92 19.96 -11.02 -21.65
N ASP A 93 21.10 -11.68 -21.87
CA ASP A 93 21.59 -12.77 -21.02
C ASP A 93 21.94 -12.28 -19.60
N ASP A 94 22.23 -10.98 -19.43
CA ASP A 94 22.62 -10.35 -18.16
C ASP A 94 21.44 -9.75 -17.36
N LEU A 95 20.22 -9.79 -17.90
CA LEU A 95 19.04 -9.23 -17.23
C LEU A 95 18.63 -10.05 -15.99
N PRO A 96 18.06 -9.42 -14.95
CA PRO A 96 17.57 -10.15 -13.79
C PRO A 96 16.38 -11.04 -14.18
N ARG A 97 16.37 -12.28 -13.66
CA ARG A 97 15.26 -13.25 -13.82
C ARG A 97 14.25 -13.18 -12.67
N ASP A 98 14.60 -12.48 -11.60
CA ASP A 98 13.81 -12.31 -10.38
C ASP A 98 13.97 -10.86 -9.87
N PRO A 99 12.99 -10.32 -9.12
CA PRO A 99 11.68 -10.93 -8.83
C PRO A 99 10.83 -11.12 -10.09
N CYS A 100 9.99 -12.15 -10.06
CA CYS A 100 8.99 -12.41 -11.09
C CYS A 100 7.58 -12.42 -10.51
N TYR A 101 6.62 -12.08 -11.37
CA TYR A 101 5.23 -11.82 -10.99
C TYR A 101 4.31 -12.61 -11.91
N ALA A 102 3.36 -13.34 -11.33
CA ALA A 102 2.41 -14.11 -12.13
C ALA A 102 1.38 -13.18 -12.78
N TRP A 103 1.13 -13.37 -14.08
CA TRP A 103 -0.03 -12.83 -14.77
C TRP A 103 -1.15 -13.87 -14.76
N ASN A 104 -2.35 -13.44 -14.40
CA ASN A 104 -3.50 -14.29 -14.08
C ASN A 104 -4.66 -14.10 -15.05
N GLY A 105 -4.41 -13.52 -16.22
CA GLY A 105 -5.45 -13.22 -17.20
C GLY A 105 -6.00 -11.81 -17.10
N GLU A 106 -5.33 -10.91 -16.38
CA GLU A 106 -5.75 -9.51 -16.28
C GLU A 106 -5.81 -8.88 -17.70
N THR A 107 -6.97 -8.32 -18.06
CA THR A 107 -7.24 -7.67 -19.36
C THR A 107 -7.92 -6.31 -19.14
N GLY A 108 -7.97 -5.45 -20.17
CA GLY A 108 -8.65 -4.16 -20.09
C GLY A 108 -8.14 -3.28 -18.93
N TRP A 109 -9.04 -2.89 -18.02
CA TRP A 109 -8.69 -2.10 -16.84
C TRP A 109 -7.87 -2.88 -15.80
N GLU A 110 -8.06 -4.20 -15.69
CA GLU A 110 -7.29 -5.05 -14.76
C GLU A 110 -5.83 -5.14 -15.19
N TRP A 111 -5.59 -5.17 -16.50
CA TRP A 111 -4.24 -5.12 -17.06
C TRP A 111 -3.54 -3.80 -16.74
N ASP A 112 -4.27 -2.69 -16.83
CA ASP A 112 -3.74 -1.38 -16.44
C ASP A 112 -3.45 -1.31 -14.94
N TRP A 113 -4.33 -1.87 -14.11
CA TRP A 113 -4.08 -2.00 -12.68
C TRP A 113 -2.82 -2.83 -12.43
N TYR A 114 -2.74 -4.01 -13.05
CA TYR A 114 -1.62 -4.96 -12.95
C TYR A 114 -0.30 -4.30 -13.32
N ILE A 115 -0.21 -3.68 -14.51
CA ILE A 115 1.04 -3.09 -14.98
C ILE A 115 1.46 -1.93 -14.07
N ASN A 116 0.52 -1.13 -13.55
CA ASN A 116 0.87 0.06 -12.78
C ASN A 116 1.29 -0.25 -11.34
N GLU A 117 0.69 -1.24 -10.65
CA GLU A 117 1.22 -1.81 -9.39
C GLU A 117 0.61 -3.15 -9.00
N GLY A 118 -0.52 -3.55 -9.57
CA GLY A 118 -1.22 -4.76 -9.17
C GLY A 118 -0.36 -6.02 -9.22
N TYR A 119 0.66 -6.04 -10.08
CA TYR A 119 1.68 -7.09 -10.12
C TYR A 119 2.36 -7.36 -8.78
N LEU A 120 2.53 -6.37 -7.90
CA LEU A 120 3.15 -6.56 -6.57
C LEU A 120 2.43 -7.62 -5.73
N TYR A 121 1.12 -7.77 -5.93
CA TYR A 121 0.27 -8.74 -5.23
C TYR A 121 0.30 -10.15 -5.83
N SER A 122 1.12 -10.36 -6.87
CA SER A 122 1.34 -11.65 -7.52
C SER A 122 2.82 -12.04 -7.59
N ALA A 123 3.66 -11.45 -6.74
CA ALA A 123 5.07 -11.82 -6.67
C ALA A 123 5.22 -13.29 -6.28
N GLN A 124 6.21 -13.95 -6.85
CA GLN A 124 6.47 -15.36 -6.61
C GLN A 124 7.71 -15.51 -5.72
N PRO A 125 7.67 -16.34 -4.67
CA PRO A 125 8.88 -16.66 -3.93
C PRO A 125 9.82 -17.51 -4.79
N SER A 126 11.11 -17.36 -4.55
CA SER A 126 12.12 -18.25 -5.09
C SER A 126 12.08 -19.62 -4.41
N ASP A 127 12.64 -20.61 -5.11
CA ASP A 127 12.82 -21.96 -4.55
C ASP A 127 13.60 -21.96 -3.22
N GLN A 128 14.52 -21.01 -3.02
CA GLN A 128 15.24 -20.88 -1.75
C GLN A 128 14.32 -20.43 -0.62
N GLN A 129 13.50 -19.40 -0.85
CA GLN A 129 12.58 -18.91 0.15
C GLN A 129 11.52 -19.95 0.52
N ILE A 130 11.01 -20.69 -0.48
CA ILE A 130 10.06 -21.80 -0.26
C ILE A 130 10.71 -22.85 0.66
N ARG A 131 11.88 -23.38 0.28
CA ARG A 131 12.58 -24.40 1.06
C ARG A 131 12.88 -23.96 2.50
N ASP A 132 13.39 -22.74 2.67
CA ASP A 132 13.77 -22.21 3.98
C ASP A 132 12.53 -21.96 4.86
N THR A 133 11.40 -21.58 4.26
CA THR A 133 10.11 -21.39 4.93
C THR A 133 9.51 -22.72 5.38
N ASP A 134 9.55 -23.74 4.52
CA ASP A 134 9.10 -25.09 4.85
C ASP A 134 9.90 -25.71 5.99
N GLU A 135 11.20 -25.42 6.07
CA GLU A 135 12.03 -25.89 7.17
C GLU A 135 11.79 -25.12 8.49
N ALA A 136 11.38 -23.85 8.40
CA ALA A 136 11.09 -22.99 9.54
C ALA A 136 9.74 -23.33 10.19
N VAL A 137 8.75 -23.66 9.38
CA VAL A 137 7.43 -24.12 9.80
C VAL A 137 7.33 -25.61 9.49
N LYS A 138 7.88 -26.43 10.38
CA LYS A 138 7.81 -27.89 10.25
C LYS A 138 6.36 -28.36 10.20
N THR A 139 5.92 -28.74 9.01
CA THR A 139 4.80 -29.63 8.79
C THR A 139 5.33 -31.06 8.88
N ASP A 140 5.82 -31.49 10.06
CA ASP A 140 6.16 -32.92 10.23
C ASP A 140 4.93 -33.72 9.76
N SER A 141 5.17 -34.70 8.89
CA SER A 141 4.21 -35.33 7.98
C SER A 141 3.02 -35.95 8.71
N TYR A 142 2.06 -35.13 9.13
CA TYR A 142 0.78 -35.57 9.68
C TYR A 142 -0.10 -36.04 8.51
N HIS A 143 0.27 -37.19 7.95
CA HIS A 143 -0.57 -37.88 6.99
C HIS A 143 -1.83 -38.39 7.70
N PRO A 144 -3.02 -38.22 7.11
CA PRO A 144 -4.22 -38.89 7.58
C PRO A 144 -4.03 -40.38 7.33
N ASN A 145 -3.56 -41.12 8.33
CA ASN A 145 -3.62 -42.58 8.25
C ASN A 145 -5.09 -42.99 8.26
N ASN A 146 -5.53 -43.50 7.12
CA ASN A 146 -6.79 -44.22 6.96
C ASN A 146 -6.96 -45.22 8.11
N GLY A 147 -7.88 -44.91 9.03
CA GLY A 147 -8.41 -45.85 10.00
C GLY A 147 -7.45 -46.31 11.09
N ASN A 148 -7.79 -45.95 12.33
CA ASN A 148 -7.52 -46.74 13.54
C ASN A 148 -6.14 -46.73 14.20
N ASN A 149 -5.23 -45.82 13.88
CA ASN A 149 -4.12 -45.52 14.80
C ASN A 149 -4.03 -44.01 15.04
N HIS A 150 -4.38 -43.59 16.26
CA HIS A 150 -4.04 -42.26 16.76
C HIS A 150 -2.52 -42.03 16.54
N PRO A 151 -2.10 -40.87 16.02
CA PRO A 151 -0.68 -40.53 15.95
C PRO A 151 -0.10 -40.62 17.36
N ASP A 152 1.11 -41.17 17.48
CA ASP A 152 1.83 -41.36 18.75
C ASP A 152 1.90 -40.01 19.51
N TYR A 153 1.05 -39.82 20.52
CA TYR A 153 0.90 -38.59 21.32
C TYR A 153 2.12 -38.25 22.19
N HIS A 154 3.22 -38.97 22.06
CA HIS A 154 4.37 -38.86 22.96
C HIS A 154 5.27 -37.64 22.69
N HIS A 155 5.10 -36.96 21.55
CA HIS A 155 5.77 -35.68 21.27
C HIS A 155 4.84 -34.72 20.52
N VAL A 156 4.12 -33.86 21.25
CA VAL A 156 3.42 -32.71 20.63
C VAL A 156 4.48 -31.61 20.40
N PRO A 157 4.88 -31.33 19.15
CA PRO A 157 5.98 -30.40 18.90
C PRO A 157 5.55 -28.96 19.24
N TYR A 158 6.40 -28.26 20.00
CA TYR A 158 6.42 -26.80 20.05
C TYR A 158 7.61 -26.31 19.24
N HIS A 159 7.32 -25.63 18.12
CA HIS A 159 8.35 -25.02 17.29
C HIS A 159 8.26 -23.51 17.37
N SER A 160 9.29 -22.89 17.94
CA SER A 160 9.47 -21.45 17.90
C SER A 160 10.69 -21.09 17.07
N THR A 161 10.47 -20.29 16.03
CA THR A 161 11.52 -19.86 15.11
C THR A 161 11.51 -18.34 14.99
N ILE A 162 12.67 -17.72 15.18
CA ILE A 162 12.92 -16.30 14.88
C ILE A 162 13.63 -16.20 13.53
N HIS A 163 13.10 -15.37 12.63
CA HIS A 163 13.72 -15.00 11.35
C HIS A 163 14.14 -13.52 11.37
N GLN A 164 15.44 -13.30 11.53
CA GLN A 164 16.06 -12.01 11.22
C GLN A 164 16.31 -11.98 9.70
N SER A 165 15.53 -11.15 8.99
CA SER A 165 15.56 -11.06 7.53
C SER A 165 15.54 -9.61 7.09
N ALA A 166 16.52 -9.21 6.28
CA ALA A 166 16.74 -7.84 5.87
C ALA A 166 15.60 -7.26 4.99
N PRO A 167 15.59 -5.93 4.72
CA PRO A 167 14.76 -5.33 3.69
C PRO A 167 14.75 -6.10 2.39
N GLY A 168 13.59 -6.19 1.77
CA GLY A 168 13.49 -6.59 0.37
C GLY A 168 13.67 -8.08 0.10
N THR A 169 13.74 -8.91 1.14
CA THR A 169 13.89 -10.36 1.02
C THR A 169 12.56 -11.10 0.83
N GLY A 170 11.41 -10.40 0.74
CA GLY A 170 10.10 -11.03 0.58
C GLY A 170 9.56 -11.75 1.83
N LYS A 171 9.99 -11.39 3.03
CA LYS A 171 9.58 -12.07 4.29
C LYS A 171 8.05 -12.12 4.50
N THR A 172 7.37 -10.99 4.32
CA THR A 172 5.91 -10.86 4.49
C THR A 172 5.14 -11.70 3.48
N LEU A 173 5.64 -11.74 2.23
CA LEU A 173 5.09 -12.55 1.15
C LEU A 173 5.13 -14.04 1.48
N ASN A 174 6.31 -14.55 1.83
CA ASN A 174 6.48 -15.96 2.17
C ASN A 174 5.64 -16.37 3.38
N ALA A 175 5.51 -15.46 4.35
CA ALA A 175 4.64 -15.66 5.50
C ALA A 175 3.16 -15.76 5.11
N ALA A 176 2.68 -14.91 4.20
CA ALA A 176 1.31 -14.94 3.70
C ALA A 176 1.02 -16.24 2.92
N GLU A 177 1.90 -16.66 2.01
CA GLU A 177 1.73 -17.93 1.28
C GLU A 177 1.72 -19.13 2.22
N LYS A 178 2.65 -19.17 3.19
CA LYS A 178 2.68 -20.25 4.17
C LYS A 178 1.44 -20.25 5.06
N ALA A 179 0.94 -19.08 5.46
CA ALA A 179 -0.31 -18.95 6.20
C ALA A 179 -1.50 -19.56 5.44
N CYS A 180 -1.62 -19.25 4.14
CA CYS A 180 -2.63 -19.84 3.27
C CYS A 180 -2.49 -21.37 3.16
N GLU A 181 -1.29 -21.88 2.94
CA GLU A 181 -1.03 -23.33 2.85
C GLU A 181 -1.47 -24.06 4.13
N LEU A 182 -1.10 -23.52 5.30
CA LEU A 182 -1.44 -24.10 6.61
C LEU A 182 -2.96 -24.08 6.87
N ALA A 183 -3.62 -22.98 6.53
CA ALA A 183 -5.07 -22.87 6.65
C ALA A 183 -5.81 -23.84 5.71
N TYR A 184 -5.29 -24.03 4.50
CA TYR A 184 -5.83 -24.98 3.52
C TYR A 184 -5.73 -26.44 4.00
N VAL A 185 -4.65 -26.80 4.70
CA VAL A 185 -4.52 -28.13 5.32
C VAL A 185 -5.24 -28.23 6.67
N GLY A 186 -6.04 -27.24 7.06
CA GLY A 186 -6.92 -27.30 8.24
C GLY A 186 -6.27 -26.93 9.57
N GLN A 187 -5.11 -26.27 9.58
CA GLN A 187 -4.56 -25.66 10.80
C GLN A 187 -5.22 -24.32 11.07
N ASN A 188 -5.41 -23.99 12.35
CA ASN A 188 -5.77 -22.62 12.74
C ASN A 188 -4.53 -21.72 12.62
N VAL A 189 -4.62 -20.68 11.80
CA VAL A 189 -3.52 -19.77 11.51
C VAL A 189 -3.86 -18.38 12.01
N VAL A 190 -2.99 -17.83 12.85
CA VAL A 190 -3.07 -16.45 13.34
C VAL A 190 -1.92 -15.68 12.71
N PHE A 191 -2.21 -14.82 11.74
CA PHE A 191 -1.22 -13.98 11.07
C PHE A 191 -1.31 -12.54 11.57
N LEU A 192 -0.36 -12.17 12.43
CA LEU A 192 -0.30 -10.87 13.09
C LEU A 192 0.60 -9.89 12.33
N LEU A 193 0.05 -8.73 12.01
CA LEU A 193 0.68 -7.69 11.20
C LEU A 193 0.39 -6.29 11.78
N PRO A 194 1.24 -5.29 11.51
CA PRO A 194 0.89 -3.88 11.67
C PRO A 194 -0.34 -3.49 10.84
N GLU A 195 -1.19 -2.60 11.38
CA GLU A 195 -2.43 -2.13 10.74
C GLU A 195 -2.21 -1.63 9.30
N ALA A 196 -1.17 -0.83 9.08
CA ALA A 196 -0.81 -0.32 7.77
C ALA A 196 -0.53 -1.43 6.72
N LEU A 197 -0.03 -2.61 7.13
CA LEU A 197 0.22 -3.73 6.22
C LEU A 197 -1.04 -4.53 5.88
N ILE A 198 -2.02 -4.57 6.79
CA ILE A 198 -3.26 -5.34 6.64
C ILE A 198 -4.14 -4.72 5.56
N ASP A 199 -4.49 -3.45 5.74
CA ASP A 199 -5.47 -2.74 4.88
C ASP A 199 -4.92 -2.50 3.47
N GLN A 200 -3.60 -2.37 3.35
CA GLN A 200 -2.96 -1.82 2.15
C GLN A 200 -2.28 -2.90 1.29
N GLN A 201 -1.88 -4.03 1.89
CA GLN A 201 -1.02 -5.00 1.21
C GLN A 201 -1.46 -6.45 1.33
N VAL A 202 -1.52 -7.00 2.55
CA VAL A 202 -1.64 -8.45 2.73
C VAL A 202 -3.01 -8.96 2.28
N THR A 203 -4.08 -8.23 2.57
CA THR A 203 -5.44 -8.61 2.14
C THR A 203 -5.62 -8.54 0.62
N LYS A 204 -4.79 -7.76 -0.09
CA LYS A 204 -4.79 -7.67 -1.56
C LYS A 204 -3.96 -8.76 -2.22
N TYR A 205 -3.11 -9.44 -1.45
CA TYR A 205 -2.26 -10.51 -1.95
C TYR A 205 -3.08 -11.68 -2.48
N ARG A 206 -2.69 -12.23 -3.64
CA ARG A 206 -3.51 -13.20 -4.36
C ARG A 206 -3.93 -14.41 -3.51
N CYS A 207 -2.98 -15.07 -2.86
CA CYS A 207 -3.25 -16.26 -2.06
C CYS A 207 -4.24 -15.99 -0.92
N ILE A 208 -4.09 -14.83 -0.27
CA ILE A 208 -4.97 -14.36 0.80
C ILE A 208 -6.38 -14.07 0.26
N ARG A 209 -6.48 -13.31 -0.83
CA ARG A 209 -7.79 -13.03 -1.48
C ARG A 209 -8.53 -14.29 -1.88
N GLN A 210 -7.80 -15.28 -2.38
CA GLN A 210 -8.38 -16.56 -2.80
C GLN A 210 -8.86 -17.37 -1.60
N ILE A 211 -8.01 -17.58 -0.59
CA ILE A 211 -8.39 -18.41 0.56
C ILE A 211 -9.55 -17.81 1.36
N LEU A 212 -9.65 -16.49 1.46
CA LEU A 212 -10.76 -15.80 2.14
C LEU A 212 -12.12 -16.01 1.45
N GLN A 213 -12.14 -16.47 0.20
CA GLN A 213 -13.37 -16.82 -0.53
C GLN A 213 -13.69 -18.32 -0.46
N GLU A 214 -12.80 -19.11 0.15
CA GLU A 214 -12.94 -20.55 0.30
C GLU A 214 -13.31 -20.91 1.75
N PRO A 215 -13.92 -22.08 2.02
CA PRO A 215 -14.19 -22.54 3.38
C PRO A 215 -12.92 -22.63 4.26
N ALA A 216 -11.77 -22.88 3.66
CA ALA A 216 -10.48 -22.88 4.35
C ALA A 216 -10.12 -21.51 4.97
N GLY A 217 -10.70 -20.42 4.45
CA GLY A 217 -10.52 -19.07 5.00
C GLY A 217 -10.99 -18.92 6.44
N GLU A 218 -11.94 -19.74 6.91
CA GLU A 218 -12.38 -19.74 8.32
C GLU A 218 -11.26 -20.14 9.29
N ASN A 219 -10.20 -20.80 8.80
CA ASN A 219 -9.04 -21.19 9.59
C ASN A 219 -7.95 -20.10 9.64
N LEU A 220 -8.12 -18.97 8.95
CA LEU A 220 -7.10 -17.93 8.82
C LEU A 220 -7.57 -16.61 9.43
N PHE A 221 -6.95 -16.22 10.54
CA PHE A 221 -7.08 -14.87 11.09
C PHE A 221 -5.95 -13.98 10.56
N ILE A 222 -6.30 -12.77 10.09
CA ILE A 222 -5.36 -11.73 9.68
C ILE A 222 -5.74 -10.45 10.41
N GLY A 223 -4.85 -9.94 11.24
CA GLY A 223 -5.16 -8.76 12.05
C GLY A 223 -4.00 -8.30 12.93
N THR A 224 -4.23 -7.24 13.69
CA THR A 224 -3.29 -6.80 14.72
C THR A 224 -3.41 -7.68 15.97
N PHE A 225 -2.39 -7.62 16.84
CA PHE A 225 -2.41 -8.33 18.12
C PHE A 225 -3.63 -8.01 18.99
N HIS A 226 -4.01 -6.72 19.08
CA HIS A 226 -5.15 -6.28 19.88
C HIS A 226 -6.48 -6.74 19.28
N GLN A 227 -6.62 -6.70 17.96
CA GLN A 227 -7.81 -7.22 17.26
C GLN A 227 -7.96 -8.73 17.50
N TRP A 228 -6.86 -9.48 17.37
CA TRP A 228 -6.88 -10.92 17.64
C TRP A 228 -7.33 -11.23 19.05
N LEU A 229 -6.75 -10.57 20.07
CA LEU A 229 -7.15 -10.81 21.46
C LEU A 229 -8.63 -10.48 21.71
N ALA A 230 -9.13 -9.39 21.12
CA ALA A 230 -10.53 -8.99 21.26
C ALA A 230 -11.50 -10.01 20.63
N GLU A 231 -11.15 -10.55 19.45
CA GLU A 231 -11.97 -11.54 18.73
C GLU A 231 -11.88 -12.94 19.35
N ALA A 232 -10.66 -13.39 19.66
CA ALA A 232 -10.38 -14.70 20.22
C ALA A 232 -10.85 -14.84 21.67
N PHE A 233 -10.79 -13.76 22.46
CA PHE A 233 -11.08 -13.77 23.89
C PHE A 233 -12.04 -12.64 24.29
N PRO A 234 -13.30 -12.65 23.82
CA PRO A 234 -14.26 -11.55 24.03
C PRO A 234 -14.68 -11.37 25.49
N LYS A 235 -14.27 -12.27 26.40
CA LYS A 235 -14.53 -12.20 27.84
C LYS A 235 -13.50 -11.37 28.61
N LEU A 236 -12.43 -10.89 27.95
CA LEU A 236 -11.47 -10.00 28.57
C LEU A 236 -12.18 -8.73 29.05
N PRO A 237 -12.07 -8.34 30.33
CA PRO A 237 -12.82 -7.21 30.89
C PRO A 237 -12.20 -5.85 30.58
N PHE A 238 -11.13 -5.80 29.78
CA PHE A 238 -10.37 -4.60 29.46
C PHE A 238 -10.11 -4.48 27.94
N GLN A 239 -10.02 -3.25 27.46
CA GLN A 239 -9.71 -2.88 26.07
C GLN A 239 -8.48 -1.97 26.01
N ALA A 240 -7.73 -2.05 24.91
CA ALA A 240 -6.59 -1.15 24.67
C ALA A 240 -7.08 0.19 24.11
N ALA A 241 -6.55 1.30 24.65
CA ALA A 241 -6.77 2.64 24.11
C ALA A 241 -6.10 2.80 22.74
N SER A 242 -6.66 3.66 21.88
CA SER A 242 -6.05 3.97 20.58
C SER A 242 -4.77 4.80 20.74
N PRO A 243 -3.78 4.67 19.83
CA PRO A 243 -2.57 5.51 19.84
C PRO A 243 -2.84 7.02 19.88
N THR A 244 -3.89 7.45 19.16
CA THR A 244 -4.34 8.86 19.14
C THR A 244 -4.83 9.34 20.49
N LYS A 245 -5.54 8.48 21.23
CA LYS A 245 -6.01 8.78 22.58
C LYS A 245 -4.85 8.84 23.57
N GLU A 246 -3.93 7.88 23.53
CA GLU A 246 -2.73 7.91 24.37
C GLU A 246 -1.90 9.18 24.16
N LEU A 247 -1.71 9.58 22.90
CA LEU A 247 -1.02 10.83 22.55
C LEU A 247 -1.73 12.06 23.11
N ALA A 248 -3.05 12.16 22.88
CA ALA A 248 -3.85 13.28 23.38
C ALA A 248 -3.79 13.39 24.91
N VAL A 249 -3.84 12.26 25.62
CA VAL A 249 -3.72 12.20 27.08
C VAL A 249 -2.34 12.70 27.52
N LEU A 250 -1.24 12.21 26.95
CA LEU A 250 0.09 12.67 27.35
C LEU A 250 0.30 14.16 27.05
N GLN A 251 -0.17 14.64 25.90
CA GLN A 251 -0.13 16.06 25.54
C GLN A 251 -0.91 16.92 26.53
N GLN A 252 -2.12 16.50 26.93
CA GLN A 252 -2.94 17.21 27.91
C GLN A 252 -2.27 17.26 29.29
N ILE A 253 -1.70 16.15 29.75
CA ILE A 253 -1.00 16.09 31.04
C ILE A 253 0.25 16.99 31.01
N ALA A 254 1.02 16.95 29.92
CA ALA A 254 2.20 17.79 29.76
C ALA A 254 1.84 19.29 29.75
N GLN A 255 0.75 19.66 29.08
CA GLN A 255 0.24 21.03 29.09
C GLN A 255 -0.13 21.52 30.49
N GLN A 256 -0.51 20.65 31.42
CA GLN A 256 -0.78 21.05 32.82
C GLN A 256 0.51 21.38 33.59
N HIS A 257 1.68 20.98 33.08
CA HIS A 257 2.96 21.24 33.70
C HIS A 257 3.55 22.58 33.23
N ARG A 258 3.68 23.55 34.15
CA ARG A 258 4.11 24.94 33.85
C ARG A 258 5.45 25.02 33.09
N HIS A 259 6.37 24.10 33.37
CA HIS A 259 7.65 24.05 32.66
C HIS A 259 7.49 23.63 31.19
N TRP A 260 6.58 22.72 30.88
CA TRP A 260 6.34 22.28 29.49
C TRP A 260 5.75 23.40 28.62
N GLN A 261 4.95 24.30 29.21
CA GLN A 261 4.38 25.45 28.51
C GLN A 261 5.41 26.56 28.16
N THR A 262 6.52 26.63 28.90
CA THR A 262 7.44 27.78 28.88
C THR A 262 8.87 27.45 28.43
N SER A 263 9.19 26.16 28.27
CA SER A 263 10.58 25.69 28.09
C SER A 263 11.07 25.59 26.65
N GLY A 264 10.24 25.91 25.64
CA GLY A 264 10.61 25.75 24.23
C GLY A 264 11.00 24.31 23.86
N ARG A 265 10.51 23.31 24.61
CA ARG A 265 10.76 21.88 24.37
C ARG A 265 10.09 21.42 23.08
N ASP A 266 10.67 20.38 22.49
CA ASP A 266 10.10 19.71 21.31
C ASP A 266 8.69 19.18 21.62
N PRO A 267 7.72 19.32 20.69
CA PRO A 267 6.36 18.82 20.84
C PRO A 267 6.29 17.34 21.24
N ILE A 268 5.26 16.97 22.03
CA ILE A 268 5.02 15.55 22.37
C ILE A 268 4.44 14.82 21.16
N THR A 269 5.11 13.74 20.79
CA THR A 269 4.73 12.84 19.70
C THR A 269 4.35 11.46 20.25
N TYR A 270 3.78 10.58 19.41
CA TYR A 270 3.45 9.21 19.85
C TYR A 270 4.70 8.41 20.25
N ARG A 271 5.85 8.74 19.68
CA ARG A 271 7.15 8.22 20.10
C ARG A 271 7.42 8.48 21.58
N ASP A 272 7.07 9.66 22.08
CA ASP A 272 7.24 10.03 23.49
C ASP A 272 6.28 9.25 24.39
N VAL A 273 5.08 8.90 23.92
CA VAL A 273 4.15 8.01 24.62
C VAL A 273 4.80 6.66 24.89
N LEU A 274 5.42 6.05 23.87
CA LEU A 274 6.09 4.75 24.01
C LEU A 274 7.27 4.83 25.00
N LEU A 275 8.12 5.86 24.89
CA LEU A 275 9.22 6.09 25.83
C LEU A 275 8.71 6.30 27.26
N TYR A 276 7.62 7.07 27.42
CA TYR A 276 7.01 7.34 28.71
C TYR A 276 6.47 6.06 29.36
N GLN A 277 5.76 5.23 28.58
CA GLN A 277 5.24 3.94 29.02
C GLN A 277 6.37 2.98 29.43
N LEU A 278 7.45 2.92 28.65
CA LEU A 278 8.53 1.95 28.87
C LEU A 278 9.55 2.34 29.96
N TYR A 279 9.86 3.63 30.10
CA TYR A 279 11.03 4.08 30.89
C TYR A 279 10.72 5.17 31.93
N VAL A 280 9.49 5.71 31.94
CA VAL A 280 9.08 6.72 32.92
C VAL A 280 8.10 6.13 33.94
N ILE A 281 7.01 5.50 33.48
CA ILE A 281 6.04 4.88 34.41
C ILE A 281 6.47 3.50 34.90
N ASN A 282 7.39 2.84 34.19
CA ASN A 282 7.89 1.52 34.56
C ASN A 282 9.11 1.65 35.50
N GLU A 283 8.88 1.49 36.80
CA GLU A 283 9.93 1.59 37.82
C GLU A 283 11.01 0.49 37.68
N ASN A 284 10.65 -0.66 37.09
CA ASN A 284 11.54 -1.80 36.88
C ASN A 284 12.08 -1.88 35.44
N CYS A 285 12.12 -0.75 34.72
CA CYS A 285 12.58 -0.73 33.34
C CYS A 285 14.05 -1.17 33.21
N ARG A 286 14.35 -1.86 32.10
CA ARG A 286 15.72 -2.22 31.74
C ARG A 286 16.38 -1.04 31.03
N GLU A 287 17.59 -0.68 31.44
CA GLU A 287 18.41 0.32 30.73
C GLU A 287 19.07 -0.31 29.49
N ASP A 288 18.27 -0.54 28.44
CA ASP A 288 18.70 -1.10 27.16
C ASP A 288 19.23 -0.04 26.16
N ASP A 289 19.54 -0.46 24.94
CA ASP A 289 20.04 0.44 23.88
C ASP A 289 19.06 1.57 23.56
N VAL A 290 17.75 1.31 23.62
CA VAL A 290 16.71 2.32 23.36
C VAL A 290 16.67 3.34 24.49
N PHE A 291 16.77 2.91 25.75
CA PHE A 291 16.89 3.81 26.90
C PHE A 291 18.11 4.73 26.77
N TRP A 292 19.29 4.17 26.46
CA TRP A 292 20.53 4.94 26.41
C TRP A 292 20.59 5.91 25.23
N ASP A 293 20.08 5.52 24.07
CA ASP A 293 19.95 6.41 22.92
C ASP A 293 18.99 7.58 23.23
N ASN A 294 17.97 7.33 24.05
CA ASN A 294 16.89 8.30 24.35
C ASN A 294 16.95 8.95 25.72
N LYS A 295 18.04 8.76 26.45
CA LYS A 295 18.16 9.20 27.84
C LYS A 295 17.83 10.68 28.05
N PRO A 296 18.28 11.64 27.22
CA PRO A 296 17.94 13.05 27.40
C PRO A 296 16.43 13.30 27.31
N ARG A 297 15.76 12.79 26.26
CA ARG A 297 14.29 12.92 26.14
C ARG A 297 13.54 12.23 27.27
N ILE A 298 13.97 11.04 27.71
CA ILE A 298 13.36 10.34 28.84
C ILE A 298 13.47 11.18 30.13
N GLN A 299 14.60 11.86 30.34
CA GLN A 299 14.78 12.77 31.48
C GLN A 299 13.82 13.96 31.43
N GLU A 300 13.54 14.53 30.26
CA GLU A 300 12.52 15.58 30.11
C GLU A 300 11.11 15.06 30.40
N LEU A 301 10.81 13.84 29.94
CA LEU A 301 9.51 13.21 30.13
C LEU A 301 9.24 12.85 31.59
N ARG A 302 10.28 12.64 32.41
CA ARG A 302 10.15 12.40 33.87
C ARG A 302 9.60 13.60 34.65
N ASP A 303 9.59 14.80 34.07
CA ASP A 303 8.91 15.96 34.67
C ASP A 303 7.38 15.79 34.69
N ILE A 304 6.85 14.95 33.80
CA ILE A 304 5.43 14.58 33.77
C ILE A 304 5.20 13.54 34.87
N ARG A 305 4.27 13.81 35.78
CA ARG A 305 4.02 12.96 36.95
C ARG A 305 3.31 11.66 36.55
N PRO A 306 3.87 10.47 36.87
CA PRO A 306 3.23 9.18 36.57
C PRO A 306 1.82 9.02 37.12
N GLN A 307 1.52 9.63 38.28
CA GLN A 307 0.19 9.54 38.90
C GLN A 307 -0.91 10.20 38.04
N TRP A 308 -0.57 11.24 37.28
CA TRP A 308 -1.53 11.90 36.38
C TRP A 308 -1.83 11.04 35.16
N TRP A 309 -0.84 10.29 34.68
CA TRP A 309 -1.05 9.30 33.62
C TRP A 309 -1.96 8.15 34.11
N GLN A 310 -1.62 7.56 35.26
CA GLN A 310 -2.38 6.45 35.84
C GLN A 310 -3.83 6.84 36.18
N GLY A 311 -4.07 8.07 36.61
CA GLY A 311 -5.39 8.56 37.00
C GLY A 311 -6.38 8.81 35.84
N VAL A 312 -5.93 8.77 34.59
CA VAL A 312 -6.80 8.99 33.40
C VAL A 312 -7.45 7.70 32.90
N TRP A 313 -6.81 6.55 33.13
CA TRP A 313 -7.29 5.26 32.64
C TRP A 313 -8.40 4.69 33.53
N THR A 314 -9.31 3.93 32.93
CA THR A 314 -10.43 3.31 33.64
C THR A 314 -10.20 1.81 33.78
N GLU A 315 -10.98 1.12 34.61
CA GLU A 315 -10.88 -0.34 34.75
C GLU A 315 -11.14 -1.10 33.43
N GLY A 316 -11.93 -0.52 32.52
CA GLY A 316 -12.31 -1.14 31.24
C GLY A 316 -11.47 -0.72 30.04
N GLU A 317 -10.71 0.37 30.12
CA GLU A 317 -9.91 0.88 29.01
C GLU A 317 -8.56 1.40 29.52
N LEU A 318 -7.50 0.80 28.99
CA LEU A 318 -6.14 0.92 29.48
C LEU A 318 -5.18 1.36 28.37
N CYS A 319 -4.10 2.04 28.75
CA CYS A 319 -2.99 2.27 27.81
C CYS A 319 -2.35 0.94 27.38
N ARG A 320 -1.64 0.94 26.25
CA ARG A 320 -1.05 -0.25 25.62
C ARG A 320 -0.30 -1.12 26.62
N ARG A 321 0.65 -0.55 27.38
CA ARG A 321 1.43 -1.29 28.39
C ARG A 321 0.55 -1.89 29.49
N ASP A 322 -0.35 -1.09 30.08
CA ASP A 322 -1.19 -1.55 31.20
C ASP A 322 -2.18 -2.63 30.74
N TYR A 323 -2.72 -2.49 29.53
CA TYR A 323 -3.52 -3.51 28.87
C TYR A 323 -2.75 -4.82 28.74
N THR A 324 -1.54 -4.78 28.17
CA THR A 324 -0.67 -5.95 28.00
C THR A 324 -0.39 -6.64 29.34
N LEU A 325 -0.01 -5.88 30.37
CA LEU A 325 0.27 -6.45 31.70
C LEU A 325 -0.97 -7.08 32.33
N LYS A 326 -2.15 -6.46 32.19
CA LYS A 326 -3.42 -7.00 32.70
C LYS A 326 -3.87 -8.26 31.96
N VAL A 327 -3.70 -8.31 30.63
CA VAL A 327 -3.96 -9.51 29.83
C VAL A 327 -3.04 -10.65 30.27
N LEU A 328 -1.74 -10.38 30.41
CA LEU A 328 -0.77 -11.39 30.83
C LEU A 328 -1.13 -11.96 32.21
N GLN A 329 -1.44 -11.10 33.19
CA GLN A 329 -1.88 -11.53 34.52
C GLN A 329 -3.17 -12.34 34.43
N TYR A 330 -4.15 -11.88 33.65
CA TYR A 330 -5.42 -12.57 33.49
C TYR A 330 -5.24 -13.97 32.91
N PHE A 331 -4.40 -14.15 31.89
CA PHE A 331 -4.12 -15.47 31.33
C PHE A 331 -3.25 -16.35 32.22
N GLN A 332 -2.46 -15.80 33.15
CA GLN A 332 -1.80 -16.60 34.18
C GLN A 332 -2.82 -17.20 35.17
N GLU A 333 -3.92 -16.49 35.43
CA GLU A 333 -4.98 -16.92 36.36
C GLU A 333 -6.11 -17.71 35.67
N ASN A 334 -6.40 -17.40 34.40
CA ASN A 334 -7.54 -17.89 33.62
C ASN A 334 -7.07 -18.34 32.24
N LEU A 335 -6.31 -19.44 32.21
CA LEU A 335 -5.75 -20.00 30.98
C LEU A 335 -6.86 -20.43 30.00
N PRO A 336 -6.93 -19.85 28.79
CA PRO A 336 -7.96 -20.21 27.82
C PRO A 336 -7.59 -21.49 27.07
N PRO A 337 -8.59 -22.36 26.76
CA PRO A 337 -8.36 -23.50 25.87
C PRO A 337 -7.99 -23.03 24.45
N PRO A 338 -7.41 -23.92 23.61
CA PRO A 338 -7.20 -23.63 22.21
C PRO A 338 -8.50 -23.19 21.53
N LEU A 339 -8.42 -22.19 20.65
CA LEU A 339 -9.59 -21.58 20.00
C LEU A 339 -10.39 -22.56 19.13
N THR A 340 -9.71 -23.55 18.55
CA THR A 340 -10.33 -24.60 17.75
C THR A 340 -9.69 -25.95 18.08
N PRO A 341 -10.49 -27.03 18.21
CA PRO A 341 -9.98 -28.39 18.41
C PRO A 341 -9.34 -29.00 17.15
N GLY A 342 -8.88 -28.16 16.22
CA GLY A 342 -8.32 -28.53 14.92
C GLY A 342 -6.93 -29.17 15.02
N TRP A 343 -6.29 -29.38 13.88
CA TRP A 343 -5.05 -30.15 13.74
C TRP A 343 -3.78 -29.45 14.28
N GLY A 344 -3.90 -28.21 14.76
CA GLY A 344 -2.82 -27.42 15.34
C GLY A 344 -3.08 -25.92 15.21
N THR A 345 -2.28 -25.10 15.89
CA THR A 345 -2.31 -23.64 15.75
C THR A 345 -0.93 -23.12 15.32
N SER A 346 -0.88 -22.33 14.26
CA SER A 346 0.32 -21.62 13.82
C SER A 346 0.14 -20.12 14.01
N ILE A 347 0.96 -19.50 14.85
CA ILE A 347 0.99 -18.06 15.08
C ILE A 347 2.19 -17.48 14.35
N ILE A 348 1.93 -16.61 13.39
CA ILE A 348 2.93 -15.94 12.56
C ILE A 348 2.87 -14.45 12.88
N ILE A 349 4.01 -13.85 13.25
CA ILE A 349 4.11 -12.43 13.60
C ILE A 349 5.12 -11.79 12.68
N ASP A 350 4.69 -10.83 11.86
CA ASP A 350 5.57 -10.00 11.05
C ASP A 350 5.85 -8.65 11.72
N GLU A 351 6.97 -8.02 11.33
CA GLU A 351 7.49 -6.79 11.93
C GLU A 351 7.64 -6.88 13.47
N ALA A 352 8.01 -8.07 13.96
CA ALA A 352 8.10 -8.38 15.39
C ALA A 352 9.03 -7.44 16.18
N GLN A 353 9.97 -6.76 15.50
CA GLN A 353 10.86 -5.78 16.12
C GLN A 353 10.18 -4.51 16.65
N ASP A 354 8.91 -4.25 16.28
CA ASP A 354 8.11 -3.10 16.75
C ASP A 354 7.11 -3.45 17.87
N TYR A 355 7.11 -4.71 18.32
CA TYR A 355 6.29 -5.16 19.46
C TYR A 355 6.95 -4.82 20.79
N LEU A 356 6.15 -4.75 21.85
CA LEU A 356 6.65 -4.77 23.22
C LEU A 356 7.07 -6.21 23.57
N VAL A 357 8.09 -6.38 24.42
CA VAL A 357 8.47 -7.73 24.89
C VAL A 357 7.30 -8.42 25.57
N GLU A 358 6.53 -7.69 26.38
CA GLU A 358 5.39 -8.26 27.12
C GLU A 358 4.25 -8.75 26.19
N GLU A 359 4.06 -8.13 25.02
CA GLU A 359 3.07 -8.60 24.03
C GLU A 359 3.44 -9.99 23.50
N ILE A 360 4.74 -10.22 23.26
CA ILE A 360 5.23 -11.50 22.76
C ILE A 360 5.26 -12.56 23.87
N GLU A 361 5.50 -12.17 25.13
CA GLU A 361 5.42 -13.10 26.27
C GLU A 361 3.99 -13.60 26.52
N ILE A 362 2.95 -12.79 26.26
CA ILE A 362 1.55 -13.27 26.28
C ILE A 362 1.35 -14.42 25.28
N ILE A 363 1.80 -14.22 24.04
CA ILE A 363 1.66 -15.22 22.98
C ILE A 363 2.41 -16.49 23.34
N LYS A 364 3.65 -16.34 23.80
CA LYS A 364 4.47 -17.46 24.26
C LYS A 364 3.81 -18.22 25.40
N HIS A 365 3.25 -17.52 26.40
CA HIS A 365 2.53 -18.15 27.51
C HIS A 365 1.32 -18.97 27.03
N LEU A 366 0.53 -18.43 26.09
CA LEU A 366 -0.58 -19.16 25.45
C LEU A 366 -0.09 -20.39 24.68
N CYS A 367 0.95 -20.25 23.85
CA CYS A 367 1.52 -21.35 23.08
C CYS A 367 2.01 -22.50 23.97
N LEU A 368 2.75 -22.18 25.04
CA LEU A 368 3.25 -23.19 25.98
C LEU A 368 2.08 -23.90 26.65
N HIS A 369 1.07 -23.16 27.13
CA HIS A 369 -0.09 -23.76 27.76
C HIS A 369 -0.85 -24.73 26.84
N TRP A 370 -1.14 -24.30 25.61
CA TRP A 370 -1.82 -25.14 24.62
C TRP A 370 -1.03 -26.42 24.32
N GLN A 371 0.29 -26.33 24.23
CA GLN A 371 1.13 -27.49 23.97
C GLN A 371 1.24 -28.43 25.18
N THR A 372 1.46 -27.91 26.39
CA THR A 372 1.72 -28.74 27.57
C THR A 372 0.46 -29.33 28.17
N GLU A 373 -0.59 -28.52 28.34
CA GLU A 373 -1.82 -28.90 29.03
C GLU A 373 -2.87 -29.45 28.05
N ALA A 374 -3.14 -28.72 26.96
CA ALA A 374 -4.15 -29.13 25.98
C ALA A 374 -3.64 -30.16 24.96
N LYS A 375 -2.34 -30.48 24.99
CA LYS A 375 -1.67 -31.38 24.01
C LYS A 375 -1.93 -30.98 22.56
N HIS A 376 -2.03 -29.68 22.33
CA HIS A 376 -2.31 -29.08 21.03
C HIS A 376 -1.01 -28.73 20.31
N PRO A 377 -0.79 -29.15 19.05
CA PRO A 377 0.39 -28.73 18.28
C PRO A 377 0.42 -27.21 18.08
N VAL A 378 1.56 -26.58 18.37
CA VAL A 378 1.71 -25.13 18.23
C VAL A 378 3.02 -24.75 17.54
N ASN A 379 2.92 -23.90 16.53
CA ASN A 379 4.04 -23.25 15.87
C ASN A 379 4.00 -21.75 16.15
N LEU A 380 5.13 -21.16 16.56
CA LEU A 380 5.31 -19.72 16.71
C LEU A 380 6.42 -19.26 15.77
N TRP A 381 6.10 -18.41 14.82
CA TRP A 381 7.03 -17.89 13.83
C TRP A 381 7.12 -16.37 13.92
N LEU A 382 8.27 -15.86 14.34
CA LEU A 382 8.53 -14.42 14.43
C LEU A 382 9.41 -13.97 13.25
N LEU A 383 8.95 -12.96 12.52
CA LEU A 383 9.61 -12.38 11.36
C LEU A 383 9.90 -10.90 11.62
N GLY A 384 11.10 -10.44 11.25
CA GLY A 384 11.44 -9.04 11.41
C GLY A 384 12.86 -8.69 11.00
N ASP A 385 13.17 -7.40 11.07
CA ASP A 385 14.52 -6.86 10.97
C ASP A 385 14.73 -5.81 12.06
N ILE A 386 15.63 -6.06 13.01
CA ILE A 386 15.97 -5.08 14.06
C ILE A 386 16.49 -3.77 13.46
N ASN A 387 17.17 -3.82 12.31
CA ASN A 387 17.63 -2.63 11.60
C ASN A 387 16.47 -1.83 10.97
N GLN A 388 15.24 -2.36 10.94
CA GLN A 388 14.05 -1.66 10.46
C GLN A 388 13.10 -1.24 11.58
N ARG A 389 13.58 -1.20 12.82
CA ARG A 389 12.79 -0.71 13.95
C ARG A 389 12.56 0.79 13.80
N ILE A 390 11.30 1.19 13.91
CA ILE A 390 10.92 2.62 13.86
C ILE A 390 10.27 3.10 15.15
N ALA A 391 9.78 2.18 15.99
CA ALA A 391 9.22 2.46 17.30
C ALA A 391 10.27 2.25 18.40
N PRO A 392 10.37 3.13 19.41
CA PRO A 392 11.30 2.96 20.53
C PRO A 392 10.74 1.94 21.53
N VAL A 393 10.74 0.67 21.14
CA VAL A 393 10.29 -0.48 21.95
C VAL A 393 11.46 -1.30 22.48
N ASP A 394 11.22 -2.04 23.56
CA ASP A 394 12.22 -2.83 24.30
C ASP A 394 12.52 -4.21 23.70
N PHE A 395 11.80 -4.60 22.63
CA PHE A 395 11.99 -5.90 21.98
C PHE A 395 13.42 -6.10 21.46
N THR A 396 13.99 -7.27 21.69
CA THR A 396 15.23 -7.73 21.04
C THR A 396 15.17 -9.25 20.86
N TRP A 397 15.78 -9.79 19.81
CA TRP A 397 15.75 -11.25 19.56
C TRP A 397 16.28 -12.07 20.74
N GLY A 398 17.37 -11.62 21.37
CA GLY A 398 17.94 -12.33 22.52
C GLY A 398 17.20 -12.09 23.84
N GLY A 399 16.14 -11.28 23.86
CA GLY A 399 15.27 -11.11 25.03
C GLY A 399 14.28 -12.27 25.17
N LEU A 400 14.00 -12.97 24.07
CA LEU A 400 13.09 -14.10 24.00
C LEU A 400 13.90 -15.40 24.03
N HIS A 401 13.74 -16.20 25.07
CA HIS A 401 14.28 -17.56 25.15
C HIS A 401 13.45 -18.52 24.25
N LEU A 402 13.52 -18.36 22.93
CA LEU A 402 12.86 -19.23 21.95
C LEU A 402 13.79 -20.35 21.46
N ASN A 403 13.20 -21.45 20.98
CA ASN A 403 13.91 -22.72 20.76
C ASN A 403 14.89 -22.69 19.58
N LYS A 404 14.66 -21.84 18.56
CA LYS A 404 15.54 -21.68 17.39
C LYS A 404 15.55 -20.25 16.86
N THR A 405 16.74 -19.74 16.56
CA THR A 405 16.95 -18.48 15.81
C THR A 405 17.62 -18.81 14.49
N ARG A 406 17.10 -18.26 13.39
CA ARG A 406 17.66 -18.36 12.04
C ARG A 406 17.92 -16.96 11.50
N GLU A 407 19.13 -16.74 11.02
CA GLU A 407 19.43 -15.62 10.14
C GLU A 407 19.35 -16.14 8.70
N LEU A 408 18.42 -15.59 7.93
CA LEU A 408 18.22 -16.00 6.54
C LEU A 408 18.96 -15.04 5.62
N GLN A 409 19.87 -15.58 4.82
CA GLN A 409 20.55 -14.85 3.76
C GLN A 409 19.79 -15.06 2.45
N TRP A 410 18.64 -14.42 2.36
CA TRP A 410 17.91 -14.32 1.11
C TRP A 410 18.43 -13.13 0.30
N ASP A 411 18.44 -13.32 -1.01
CA ASP A 411 18.74 -12.24 -1.93
C ASP A 411 17.71 -11.12 -1.79
N ASN A 412 18.13 -9.88 -2.06
CA ASN A 412 17.26 -8.72 -1.99
C ASN A 412 16.52 -8.58 -3.33
N TYR A 413 15.23 -8.96 -3.32
CA TYR A 413 14.24 -8.89 -4.40
C TYR A 413 13.75 -7.47 -4.69
N ARG A 414 14.04 -6.52 -3.81
CA ARG A 414 13.40 -5.20 -3.83
C ARG A 414 14.32 -4.11 -4.33
N THR A 415 15.49 -3.94 -3.73
CA THR A 415 16.27 -2.71 -3.83
C THR A 415 17.50 -2.93 -4.71
N THR A 416 17.89 -1.93 -5.49
CA THR A 416 19.14 -1.98 -6.28
C THR A 416 20.37 -2.01 -5.38
N GLU A 417 21.49 -2.51 -5.93
CA GLU A 417 22.79 -2.50 -5.26
C GLU A 417 23.23 -1.08 -4.87
N SER A 418 22.98 -0.07 -5.73
CA SER A 418 23.27 1.35 -5.46
C SER A 418 22.54 1.88 -4.23
N ILE A 419 21.22 1.66 -4.14
CA ILE A 419 20.41 2.15 -3.01
C ILE A 419 20.81 1.41 -1.72
N LEU A 420 20.98 0.08 -1.76
CA LEU A 420 21.33 -0.69 -0.57
C LEU A 420 22.75 -0.35 -0.08
N THR A 421 23.68 -0.08 -1.00
CA THR A 421 25.05 0.38 -0.67
C THR A 421 25.02 1.68 0.14
N LEU A 422 24.21 2.66 -0.27
CA LEU A 422 24.01 3.90 0.47
C LEU A 422 23.30 3.65 1.81
N ALA A 423 22.18 2.90 1.81
CA ALA A 423 21.42 2.62 3.03
C ALA A 423 22.29 1.96 4.12
N ASN A 424 23.19 1.05 3.74
CA ASN A 424 24.11 0.41 4.67
C ASN A 424 25.13 1.36 5.32
N ARG A 425 25.32 2.58 4.81
CA ARG A 425 26.11 3.62 5.51
C ARG A 425 25.34 4.22 6.69
N PHE A 426 24.03 4.40 6.55
CA PHE A 426 23.15 4.82 7.65
C PHE A 426 23.08 3.77 8.74
N GLN A 427 22.95 2.48 8.39
CA GLN A 427 23.01 1.42 9.40
C GLN A 427 24.34 1.44 10.17
N ARG A 428 25.48 1.59 9.46
CA ARG A 428 26.80 1.67 10.11
C ARG A 428 26.89 2.84 11.08
N ARG A 429 26.26 3.96 10.75
CA ARG A 429 26.16 5.14 11.63
C ARG A 429 25.30 4.88 12.86
N ALA A 430 24.19 4.16 12.70
CA ALA A 430 23.37 3.71 13.81
C ALA A 430 24.20 2.87 14.79
N ASP A 431 24.96 1.89 14.28
CA ASP A 431 25.83 1.04 15.10
C ASP A 431 26.95 1.82 15.80
N GLN A 432 27.55 2.81 15.12
CA GLN A 432 28.59 3.67 15.69
C GLN A 432 28.07 4.64 16.75
N SER A 433 26.79 5.01 16.70
CA SER A 433 26.17 5.97 17.63
C SER A 433 25.88 5.37 19.00
N ARG A 434 26.17 4.09 19.21
CA ARG A 434 25.85 3.37 20.43
C ARG A 434 26.82 3.67 21.55
N ASN A 435 26.30 3.85 22.76
CA ASN A 435 27.12 4.01 23.96
C ASN A 435 27.77 2.66 24.34
N GLY A 436 29.10 2.63 24.46
CA GLY A 436 29.92 1.41 24.64
C GLY A 436 29.70 0.57 25.92
N ASN A 437 28.62 0.79 26.66
CA ASN A 437 28.31 0.06 27.90
C ASN A 437 27.20 -0.98 27.67
N GLY A 438 27.57 -2.13 27.10
CA GLY A 438 26.78 -3.37 27.23
C GLY A 438 25.62 -3.60 26.24
N GLY A 439 25.49 -2.77 25.21
CA GLY A 439 24.52 -2.98 24.13
C GLY A 439 24.77 -4.26 23.31
N ARG A 440 23.71 -4.96 22.88
CA ARG A 440 23.81 -6.11 21.95
C ARG A 440 23.90 -5.61 20.50
N TRP A 441 24.93 -6.00 19.74
CA TRP A 441 25.17 -5.67 18.32
C TRP A 441 23.87 -5.59 17.49
N LEU A 442 23.66 -4.50 16.71
CA LEU A 442 22.62 -4.53 15.67
C LEU A 442 22.99 -5.64 14.68
N PRO A 443 22.01 -6.34 14.10
CA PRO A 443 22.30 -7.34 13.09
C PRO A 443 23.03 -6.70 11.91
N LYS A 444 23.96 -7.44 11.29
CA LYS A 444 24.61 -6.95 10.07
C LYS A 444 23.54 -6.72 8.99
N PRO A 445 23.56 -5.59 8.27
CA PRO A 445 22.67 -5.40 7.13
C PRO A 445 23.04 -6.34 5.98
N THR A 446 22.12 -6.53 5.03
CA THR A 446 22.38 -7.36 3.84
C THR A 446 23.53 -6.80 3.02
N ASP A 447 24.42 -7.69 2.59
CA ASP A 447 25.50 -7.36 1.67
C ASP A 447 24.90 -6.97 0.28
N PRO A 448 25.19 -5.77 -0.25
CA PRO A 448 24.65 -5.30 -1.52
C PRO A 448 24.86 -6.24 -2.70
N LYS A 449 25.88 -7.11 -2.64
CA LYS A 449 26.12 -8.12 -3.68
C LYS A 449 24.96 -9.13 -3.83
N PHE A 450 24.04 -9.20 -2.88
CA PHE A 450 22.87 -10.10 -2.93
C PHE A 450 21.61 -9.41 -3.52
N CYS A 451 21.71 -8.18 -4.02
CA CYS A 451 20.63 -7.57 -4.79
C CYS A 451 20.49 -8.26 -6.17
N PHE A 452 19.25 -8.54 -6.61
CA PHE A 452 19.04 -9.05 -7.98
C PHE A 452 19.39 -8.02 -9.05
N GLU A 453 19.11 -6.74 -8.79
CA GLU A 453 19.42 -5.65 -9.72
C GLU A 453 20.78 -5.02 -9.43
N LYS A 454 21.72 -5.23 -10.37
CA LYS A 454 23.13 -4.85 -10.23
C LYS A 454 23.65 -4.04 -11.43
N PRO A 455 24.18 -2.82 -11.22
CA PRO A 455 24.16 -2.04 -9.97
C PRO A 455 22.81 -1.33 -9.72
N GLY A 456 21.98 -1.21 -10.75
CA GLY A 456 20.83 -0.28 -10.80
C GLY A 456 21.27 1.16 -11.08
N ASP A 457 20.32 2.09 -11.15
CA ASP A 457 20.62 3.51 -11.31
C ASP A 457 21.34 4.06 -10.06
N ALA A 458 22.22 5.04 -10.24
CA ALA A 458 22.83 5.76 -9.12
C ALA A 458 21.78 6.54 -8.34
N VAL A 459 21.95 6.64 -7.03
CA VAL A 459 21.16 7.54 -6.19
C VAL A 459 21.55 8.97 -6.52
N LYS A 460 20.58 9.81 -6.88
CA LYS A 460 20.84 11.23 -7.16
C LYS A 460 20.76 12.03 -5.86
N LEU A 461 21.69 12.96 -5.66
CA LEU A 461 21.75 13.83 -4.50
C LEU A 461 21.76 15.30 -4.94
N LEU A 462 20.77 16.06 -4.48
CA LEU A 462 20.70 17.51 -4.61
C LEU A 462 20.81 18.14 -3.22
N VAL A 463 21.78 19.03 -3.04
CA VAL A 463 22.04 19.73 -1.78
C VAL A 463 21.76 21.22 -1.98
N TYR A 464 20.79 21.73 -1.25
CA TYR A 464 20.38 23.14 -1.26
C TYR A 464 20.96 23.89 -0.05
N PRO A 465 21.10 25.22 -0.10
CA PRO A 465 21.65 25.98 1.04
C PRO A 465 20.72 25.94 2.26
N ASP A 466 19.41 25.99 2.05
CA ASP A 466 18.40 26.03 3.12
C ASP A 466 17.07 25.39 2.68
N LEU A 467 16.17 25.20 3.65
CA LEU A 467 14.86 24.58 3.43
C LEU A 467 14.00 25.40 2.47
N THR A 468 14.00 26.73 2.61
CA THR A 468 13.21 27.63 1.75
C THR A 468 13.60 27.49 0.29
N THR A 469 14.89 27.36 0.01
CA THR A 469 15.41 27.15 -1.35
C THR A 469 15.11 25.73 -1.82
N ALA A 470 15.25 24.72 -0.96
CA ALA A 470 14.89 23.34 -1.29
C ALA A 470 13.41 23.20 -1.66
N GLU A 471 12.51 23.94 -1.03
CA GLU A 471 11.08 23.93 -1.36
C GLU A 471 10.77 24.43 -2.78
N THR A 472 11.64 25.24 -3.37
CA THR A 472 11.51 25.67 -4.77
C THR A 472 11.67 24.52 -5.77
N PHE A 473 12.28 23.40 -5.37
CA PHE A 473 12.36 22.17 -6.18
C PHE A 473 10.98 21.54 -6.44
N LEU A 474 10.01 21.75 -5.55
CA LEU A 474 8.71 21.11 -5.63
C LEU A 474 7.87 21.64 -6.79
N ASP A 475 8.00 22.91 -7.15
CA ASP A 475 7.25 23.53 -8.25
C ASP A 475 7.60 22.95 -9.64
N PRO A 476 8.89 22.87 -10.06
CA PRO A 476 9.23 22.22 -11.32
C PRO A 476 8.97 20.71 -11.30
N LEU A 477 8.99 20.05 -10.14
CA LEU A 477 8.55 18.65 -10.01
C LEU A 477 7.06 18.51 -10.33
N VAL A 478 6.21 19.36 -9.74
CA VAL A 478 4.78 19.42 -10.04
C VAL A 478 4.55 19.70 -11.52
N ALA A 479 5.27 20.66 -12.10
CA ALA A 479 5.16 20.99 -13.52
C ALA A 479 5.52 19.79 -14.42
N THR A 480 6.60 19.07 -14.08
CA THR A 480 7.05 17.88 -14.83
C THR A 480 5.99 16.77 -14.79
N ILE A 481 5.44 16.49 -13.60
CA ILE A 481 4.37 15.49 -13.42
C ILE A 481 3.11 15.92 -14.17
N SER A 482 2.73 17.21 -14.07
CA SER A 482 1.58 17.74 -14.79
C SER A 482 1.75 17.63 -16.31
N GLN A 483 2.93 17.94 -16.84
CA GLN A 483 3.23 17.78 -18.26
C GLN A 483 3.17 16.32 -18.69
N GLN A 484 3.70 15.38 -17.89
CA GLN A 484 3.54 13.96 -18.16
C GLN A 484 2.07 13.53 -18.07
N ILE A 485 1.27 14.05 -17.15
CA ILE A 485 -0.16 13.75 -17.14
C ILE A 485 -0.85 14.28 -18.41
N SER A 486 -0.45 15.45 -18.89
CA SER A 486 -1.01 16.09 -20.09
C SER A 486 -0.56 15.44 -21.41
N GLU A 487 0.73 15.14 -21.59
CA GLU A 487 1.25 14.47 -22.80
C GLU A 487 0.67 13.06 -22.96
N TRP A 488 0.29 12.43 -21.84
CA TRP A 488 -0.27 11.10 -21.78
C TRP A 488 -1.80 11.11 -21.75
N GLN A 489 -2.45 12.22 -22.14
CA GLN A 489 -3.89 12.48 -22.09
C GLN A 489 -4.80 11.39 -22.69
N GLU A 490 -4.28 10.40 -23.43
CA GLU A 490 -5.07 9.30 -23.98
C GLU A 490 -5.42 8.16 -23.00
N LYS A 491 -5.36 8.34 -21.67
CA LYS A 491 -5.98 7.36 -20.74
C LYS A 491 -6.78 8.04 -19.65
N HIS A 492 -8.10 7.98 -19.80
CA HIS A 492 -9.14 8.38 -18.83
C HIS A 492 -9.17 7.47 -17.58
N SER A 493 -8.01 7.16 -16.99
CA SER A 493 -7.85 6.26 -15.82
C SER A 493 -7.44 7.05 -14.58
N LEU A 494 -8.30 7.02 -13.57
CA LEU A 494 -8.05 7.59 -12.25
C LEU A 494 -6.94 6.83 -11.53
N GLN A 495 -6.88 5.51 -11.69
CA GLN A 495 -5.80 4.69 -11.15
C GLN A 495 -4.44 5.18 -11.63
N TRP A 496 -4.31 5.43 -12.93
CA TRP A 496 -3.07 5.94 -13.50
C TRP A 496 -2.76 7.35 -12.99
N ARG A 497 -3.76 8.23 -12.94
CA ARG A 497 -3.61 9.60 -12.41
C ARG A 497 -3.07 9.61 -10.98
N LEU A 498 -3.52 8.67 -10.15
CA LEU A 498 -3.04 8.49 -8.78
C LEU A 498 -1.63 7.90 -8.77
N ALA A 499 -1.35 6.95 -9.66
CA ALA A 499 -0.05 6.29 -9.80
C ALA A 499 1.08 7.24 -10.22
N ALA A 500 0.76 8.22 -11.06
CA ALA A 500 1.70 9.19 -11.62
C ALA A 500 2.23 10.22 -10.60
N ARG A 501 1.72 10.22 -9.36
CA ARG A 501 2.18 11.16 -8.34
C ARG A 501 3.56 10.78 -7.80
N ALA A 502 4.39 11.79 -7.52
CA ALA A 502 5.69 11.57 -6.91
C ALA A 502 5.56 11.26 -5.41
N ARG A 503 6.36 10.31 -4.95
CA ARG A 503 6.40 9.86 -3.55
C ARG A 503 7.52 10.55 -2.81
N LEU A 504 7.16 11.37 -1.82
CA LEU A 504 8.10 12.14 -1.02
C LEU A 504 8.10 11.58 0.40
N PHE A 505 9.22 11.03 0.83
CA PHE A 505 9.44 10.80 2.25
C PHE A 505 9.71 12.15 2.91
N CYS A 506 8.98 12.46 3.98
CA CYS A 506 9.11 13.69 4.76
C CYS A 506 9.22 13.40 6.26
N SER A 507 9.68 14.39 7.03
CA SER A 507 9.61 14.36 8.50
C SER A 507 8.14 14.35 8.96
N ASP A 508 7.87 13.82 10.16
CA ASP A 508 6.53 13.83 10.77
C ASP A 508 5.96 15.26 10.96
N HIS A 509 6.81 16.29 10.92
CA HIS A 509 6.46 17.70 11.14
C HIS A 509 6.35 18.53 9.86
N TYR A 510 6.56 17.93 8.68
CA TYR A 510 6.53 18.69 7.43
C TYR A 510 5.10 19.06 7.05
N HIS A 511 4.83 20.35 6.89
CA HIS A 511 3.52 20.85 6.50
C HIS A 511 3.40 20.94 4.97
N VAL A 512 2.41 20.25 4.42
CA VAL A 512 2.18 20.18 2.97
C VAL A 512 1.18 21.24 2.54
N SER A 513 1.51 22.00 1.49
CA SER A 513 0.53 22.89 0.84
C SER A 513 -0.56 22.05 0.16
N PRO A 514 -1.86 22.32 0.41
CA PRO A 514 -2.98 21.58 -0.18
C PRO A 514 -2.89 21.45 -1.71
N ASP A 515 -2.44 22.50 -2.39
CA ASP A 515 -2.36 22.53 -3.86
C ASP A 515 -1.39 21.50 -4.43
N ARG A 516 -0.38 21.08 -3.65
CA ARG A 516 0.66 20.14 -4.08
C ARG A 516 0.27 18.67 -3.89
N VAL A 517 -0.72 18.36 -3.05
CA VAL A 517 -1.17 16.99 -2.72
C VAL A 517 -1.75 16.26 -3.94
N LYS A 518 -2.19 17.02 -4.95
CA LYS A 518 -2.67 16.52 -6.25
C LYS A 518 -1.59 15.82 -7.08
N PHE A 519 -0.34 16.18 -6.89
CA PHE A 519 0.79 15.70 -7.69
C PHE A 519 1.85 15.00 -6.84
N LEU A 520 1.91 15.32 -5.56
CA LEU A 520 2.90 14.85 -4.61
C LEU A 520 2.21 14.14 -3.46
N GLU A 521 2.74 12.99 -3.05
CA GLU A 521 2.30 12.28 -1.87
C GLU A 521 3.42 12.28 -0.83
N PHE A 522 3.17 12.95 0.29
CA PHE A 522 4.10 13.09 1.39
C PHE A 522 3.84 12.00 2.42
N MET A 523 4.88 11.25 2.77
CA MET A 523 4.77 10.07 3.63
C MET A 523 5.82 10.09 4.74
N PRO A 524 5.42 10.17 6.01
CA PRO A 524 6.33 9.89 7.12
C PRO A 524 6.77 8.42 7.15
N VAL A 525 7.80 8.12 7.94
CA VAL A 525 8.35 6.74 8.06
C VAL A 525 7.29 5.73 8.50
N SER A 526 6.38 6.12 9.40
CA SER A 526 5.30 5.25 9.89
C SER A 526 4.32 4.86 8.77
N GLN A 527 4.05 5.79 7.86
CA GLN A 527 3.20 5.54 6.69
C GLN A 527 3.94 4.84 5.56
N ALA A 528 5.26 5.01 5.43
CA ALA A 528 6.06 4.38 4.38
C ALA A 528 6.54 2.96 4.75
N LYS A 529 6.60 2.63 6.05
CA LYS A 529 7.06 1.32 6.52
C LYS A 529 6.11 0.21 6.03
N GLY A 530 6.70 -0.92 5.66
CA GLY A 530 5.97 -2.03 5.06
C GLY A 530 5.69 -1.85 3.55
N ARG A 531 5.63 -0.61 3.06
CA ARG A 531 5.36 -0.31 1.64
C ARG A 531 6.61 -0.37 0.77
N GLU A 532 6.43 -0.34 -0.54
CA GLU A 532 7.51 -0.35 -1.54
C GLU A 532 7.13 0.53 -2.72
N PHE A 533 8.10 1.23 -3.31
CA PHE A 533 7.83 2.14 -4.44
C PHE A 533 8.94 2.04 -5.49
N ASP A 534 8.57 2.05 -6.77
CA ASP A 534 9.55 1.99 -7.85
C ASP A 534 10.51 3.19 -7.87
N SER A 535 10.01 4.37 -7.50
CA SER A 535 10.77 5.61 -7.32
C SER A 535 10.36 6.35 -6.04
N CYS A 536 11.33 6.98 -5.36
CA CYS A 536 11.09 7.81 -4.18
C CYS A 536 11.97 9.06 -4.16
N ILE A 537 11.46 10.11 -3.54
CA ILE A 537 12.19 11.31 -3.19
C ILE A 537 12.30 11.39 -1.67
N ALA A 538 13.52 11.38 -1.14
CA ALA A 538 13.80 11.73 0.25
C ALA A 538 13.92 13.26 0.34
N PHE A 539 12.87 13.95 0.77
CA PHE A 539 12.81 15.41 0.77
C PHE A 539 12.99 15.99 2.17
N CYS A 540 14.11 16.69 2.37
CA CYS A 540 14.50 17.38 3.61
C CYS A 540 14.21 16.58 4.89
N LEU A 541 14.51 15.28 4.83
CA LEU A 541 14.08 14.27 5.80
C LEU A 541 14.73 14.35 7.18
N PHE A 542 15.85 15.06 7.30
CA PHE A 542 16.73 14.93 8.45
C PHE A 542 16.38 15.92 9.56
N ASP A 543 15.69 15.44 10.58
CA ASP A 543 15.54 16.12 11.86
C ASP A 543 16.17 15.24 12.95
N LEU A 544 17.44 15.48 13.29
CA LEU A 544 17.98 14.93 14.54
C LEU A 544 17.23 15.61 15.68
N PRO A 545 16.47 14.89 16.51
CA PRO A 545 15.83 15.51 17.65
C PRO A 545 16.95 16.01 18.57
N GLN A 546 16.89 17.27 19.00
CA GLN A 546 17.96 17.86 19.81
C GLN A 546 18.23 17.04 21.07
N ASN A 547 17.18 16.39 21.61
CA ASN A 547 17.23 15.55 22.80
C ASN A 547 16.87 14.07 22.55
N GLY A 548 16.83 13.62 21.30
CA GLY A 548 16.42 12.26 20.92
C GLY A 548 17.57 11.35 20.46
N GLY A 549 17.21 10.10 20.17
CA GLY A 549 18.13 9.03 19.83
C GLY A 549 18.73 9.15 18.42
N ARG A 550 20.06 9.18 18.36
CA ARG A 550 20.82 9.23 17.10
C ARG A 550 20.76 7.88 16.37
N MET A 551 20.88 6.78 17.10
CA MET A 551 20.78 5.44 16.53
C MET A 551 19.40 5.24 15.88
N GLU A 552 18.33 5.63 16.57
CA GLU A 552 16.97 5.57 16.03
C GLU A 552 16.81 6.39 14.73
N ALA A 553 17.34 7.62 14.69
CA ALA A 553 17.28 8.47 13.50
C ALA A 553 17.94 7.81 12.28
N TYR A 554 19.15 7.26 12.43
CA TYR A 554 19.85 6.54 11.36
C TYR A 554 19.14 5.24 10.94
N THR A 555 18.49 4.55 11.88
CA THR A 555 17.69 3.33 11.62
C THR A 555 16.42 3.65 10.83
N LYS A 556 15.77 4.78 11.13
CA LYS A 556 14.63 5.30 10.35
C LYS A 556 15.04 5.62 8.91
N TRP A 557 16.20 6.24 8.70
CA TRP A 557 16.75 6.47 7.38
C TRP A 557 17.01 5.19 6.60
N TYR A 558 17.69 4.21 7.21
CA TYR A 558 17.86 2.89 6.61
C TYR A 558 16.50 2.28 6.21
N THR A 559 15.49 2.39 7.07
CA THR A 559 14.14 1.88 6.81
C THR A 559 13.48 2.58 5.62
N GLN A 560 13.54 3.92 5.55
CA GLN A 560 12.95 4.73 4.48
C GLN A 560 13.66 4.54 3.14
N LEU A 561 15.00 4.61 3.11
CA LEU A 561 15.74 4.47 1.85
C LEU A 561 15.55 3.09 1.22
N THR A 562 15.43 2.03 2.04
CA THR A 562 15.18 0.67 1.55
C THR A 562 13.74 0.41 1.09
N ARG A 563 12.88 1.45 1.07
CA ARG A 563 11.55 1.42 0.42
C ARG A 563 11.63 1.68 -1.07
N ALA A 564 12.63 2.43 -1.52
CA ALA A 564 12.87 2.68 -2.94
C ALA A 564 13.37 1.40 -3.61
N ARG A 565 12.75 1.01 -4.72
CA ARG A 565 13.07 -0.21 -5.44
C ARG A 565 14.11 0.01 -6.53
N SER A 566 13.90 1.03 -7.37
CA SER A 566 14.73 1.27 -8.56
C SER A 566 15.44 2.63 -8.52
N ARG A 567 14.72 3.70 -8.17
CA ARG A 567 15.24 5.08 -8.21
C ARG A 567 15.04 5.80 -6.89
N LEU A 568 16.08 6.47 -6.42
CA LEU A 568 16.07 7.30 -5.22
C LEU A 568 16.69 8.65 -5.54
N LEU A 569 15.93 9.72 -5.30
CA LEU A 569 16.43 11.09 -5.30
C LEU A 569 16.46 11.60 -3.86
N ILE A 570 17.58 12.13 -3.42
CA ILE A 570 17.71 12.79 -2.12
C ILE A 570 17.80 14.29 -2.37
N VAL A 571 16.86 15.03 -1.79
CA VAL A 571 16.84 16.49 -1.74
C VAL A 571 17.05 16.89 -0.30
N THR A 572 18.16 17.53 0.01
CA THR A 572 18.51 17.91 1.38
C THR A 572 19.13 19.29 1.42
N THR A 573 19.40 19.78 2.63
CA THR A 573 20.08 21.06 2.85
C THR A 573 21.52 20.84 3.29
N GLU A 574 22.39 21.84 3.13
CA GLU A 574 23.76 21.81 3.65
C GLU A 574 23.78 21.53 5.16
N ALA A 575 22.87 22.17 5.92
CA ALA A 575 22.75 21.95 7.35
C ALA A 575 22.36 20.50 7.69
N GLN A 576 21.41 19.91 6.96
CA GLN A 576 21.01 18.53 7.16
C GLN A 576 22.10 17.54 6.75
N LEU A 577 22.79 17.80 5.64
CA LEU A 577 23.92 17.00 5.17
C LEU A 577 25.06 16.97 6.21
N ALA A 578 25.42 18.12 6.75
CA ALA A 578 26.43 18.24 7.80
C ALA A 578 26.02 17.47 9.08
N GLN A 579 24.73 17.47 9.43
CA GLN A 579 24.24 16.71 10.58
C GLN A 579 24.19 15.19 10.33
N MET A 580 23.87 14.76 9.10
CA MET A 580 23.92 13.36 8.68
C MET A 580 25.36 12.81 8.75
N GLY A 581 26.31 13.62 8.28
CA GLY A 581 27.69 13.25 7.97
C GLY A 581 27.87 13.16 6.46
N GLU A 582 28.58 14.12 5.88
CA GLU A 582 28.88 14.21 4.43
C GLU A 582 29.51 12.92 3.88
N GLU A 583 30.36 12.29 4.67
CA GLU A 583 31.06 11.04 4.40
C GLU A 583 30.15 9.82 4.16
N ILE A 584 28.85 9.93 4.48
CA ILE A 584 27.85 8.92 4.12
C ILE A 584 27.71 8.82 2.60
N PHE A 585 27.83 9.95 1.89
CA PHE A 585 27.57 10.06 0.46
C PHE A 585 28.84 10.01 -0.40
N GLU A 586 30.01 10.18 0.21
CA GLU A 586 31.29 10.25 -0.50
C GLU A 586 31.88 8.88 -0.85
N ASN A 587 32.59 8.82 -1.98
CA ASN A 587 33.44 7.69 -2.40
C ASN A 587 32.72 6.32 -2.40
N LEU A 588 31.42 6.32 -2.73
CA LEU A 588 30.61 5.11 -2.86
C LEU A 588 30.68 4.59 -4.29
N THR A 589 31.50 3.57 -4.52
CA THR A 589 31.65 2.94 -5.84
C THR A 589 31.28 1.46 -5.81
N ILE A 590 30.61 0.99 -6.87
CA ILE A 590 30.27 -0.41 -7.11
C ILE A 590 31.10 -0.91 -8.28
N THR A 591 31.69 -2.11 -8.16
CA THR A 591 32.49 -2.73 -9.22
C THR A 591 31.74 -3.90 -9.83
N LYS A 592 31.49 -3.85 -11.15
CA LYS A 592 30.88 -4.94 -11.94
C LYS A 592 31.85 -5.33 -13.06
N GLY A 593 32.52 -6.48 -12.89
CA GLY A 593 33.59 -6.89 -13.80
C GLY A 593 34.76 -5.90 -13.77
N GLU A 594 35.12 -5.34 -14.91
CA GLU A 594 36.19 -4.32 -15.04
C GLU A 594 35.68 -2.87 -14.88
N LYS A 595 34.36 -2.65 -14.73
CA LYS A 595 33.76 -1.30 -14.64
C LYS A 595 33.44 -0.94 -13.19
N THR A 596 33.87 0.25 -12.79
CA THR A 596 33.50 0.86 -11.52
C THR A 596 32.53 2.01 -11.78
N VAL A 597 31.37 1.99 -11.11
CA VAL A 597 30.35 3.04 -11.18
C VAL A 597 30.12 3.66 -9.81
N ASN A 598 29.68 4.91 -9.77
CA ASN A 598 29.28 5.55 -8.52
C ASN A 598 27.88 5.06 -8.10
N ALA A 599 27.72 4.71 -6.84
CA ALA A 599 26.41 4.39 -6.26
C ALA A 599 25.60 5.66 -5.97
N VAL A 600 26.27 6.81 -5.79
CA VAL A 600 25.67 8.12 -5.56
C VAL A 600 26.25 9.11 -6.56
N GLU A 601 25.36 9.88 -7.20
CA GLU A 601 25.69 10.97 -8.11
C GLU A 601 25.21 12.28 -7.48
N GLN A 602 26.15 13.14 -7.10
CA GLN A 602 25.83 14.48 -6.62
C GLN A 602 25.63 15.43 -7.80
N LEU A 603 24.47 16.10 -7.82
CA LEU A 603 24.08 17.05 -8.85
C LEU A 603 24.16 18.48 -8.31
N ASN A 604 24.41 19.42 -9.21
CA ASN A 604 24.40 20.84 -8.92
C ASN A 604 22.99 21.41 -9.05
N TYR A 605 22.38 21.77 -7.92
CA TYR A 605 21.05 22.38 -7.88
C TYR A 605 20.97 23.72 -8.63
N GLN A 606 22.10 24.41 -8.83
CA GLN A 606 22.18 25.66 -9.59
C GLN A 606 22.25 25.44 -11.10
N ASN A 607 22.49 24.21 -11.56
CA ASN A 607 22.48 23.86 -12.97
C ASN A 607 21.06 23.42 -13.37
N PRO A 608 20.29 24.23 -14.12
CA PRO A 608 18.91 23.90 -14.46
C PRO A 608 18.79 22.60 -15.24
N GLN A 609 19.77 22.28 -16.10
CA GLN A 609 19.74 21.06 -16.91
C GLN A 609 19.85 19.81 -16.03
N GLU A 610 20.76 19.80 -15.05
CA GLU A 610 20.91 18.66 -14.13
C GLU A 610 19.65 18.45 -13.29
N VAL A 611 19.00 19.54 -12.85
CA VAL A 611 17.72 19.47 -12.14
C VAL A 611 16.62 18.92 -13.05
N THR A 612 16.49 19.43 -14.28
CA THR A 612 15.52 18.93 -15.26
C THR A 612 15.74 17.45 -15.58
N ASP A 613 17.00 17.02 -15.75
CA ASP A 613 17.34 15.63 -16.01
C ASP A 613 17.05 14.73 -14.79
N ALA A 614 17.24 15.24 -13.57
CA ALA A 614 16.84 14.55 -12.34
C ALA A 614 15.33 14.41 -12.22
N LEU A 615 14.57 15.46 -12.57
CA LEU A 615 13.11 15.46 -12.56
C LEU A 615 12.54 14.45 -13.57
N GLY A 616 12.97 14.52 -14.84
CA GLY A 616 12.54 13.56 -15.86
C GLY A 616 12.92 12.13 -15.52
N TRP A 617 14.11 11.93 -14.93
CA TRP A 617 14.55 10.62 -14.45
C TRP A 617 13.70 10.09 -13.29
N ILE A 618 13.39 10.89 -12.26
CA ILE A 618 12.63 10.36 -11.13
C ILE A 618 11.15 10.11 -11.51
N THR A 619 10.58 10.92 -12.40
CA THR A 619 9.16 10.83 -12.77
C THR A 619 8.87 9.77 -13.84
N GLU A 620 9.86 9.33 -14.63
CA GLU A 620 9.65 8.24 -15.62
C GLU A 620 9.18 6.91 -14.97
N LEU A 621 9.47 6.68 -13.69
CA LEU A 621 9.02 5.50 -12.93
C LEU A 621 7.95 5.81 -11.86
N THR A 622 7.23 6.94 -11.96
CA THR A 622 6.09 7.21 -11.07
C THR A 622 4.92 6.34 -11.49
N SER A 623 4.76 5.22 -10.80
CA SER A 623 3.54 4.42 -10.89
C SER A 623 3.39 3.69 -9.59
N SER A 624 3.09 4.43 -8.52
CA SER A 624 2.60 3.81 -7.31
C SER A 624 1.12 4.11 -7.11
N LEU A 625 0.29 3.11 -7.38
CA LEU A 625 -1.15 3.01 -7.14
C LEU A 625 -1.46 2.85 -5.64
N ASP A 626 -0.52 3.13 -4.75
CA ASP A 626 -0.80 3.14 -3.33
C ASP A 626 -1.70 4.32 -2.98
N THR A 627 -2.97 3.99 -2.86
CA THR A 627 -4.09 4.91 -2.72
C THR A 627 -4.21 5.50 -1.31
N SER A 628 -3.57 4.86 -0.32
CA SER A 628 -3.82 5.08 1.11
C SER A 628 -3.49 6.49 1.62
N ALA A 629 -2.39 7.11 1.21
CA ALA A 629 -2.01 8.43 1.74
C ALA A 629 -2.66 9.61 0.98
N THR A 630 -3.37 9.35 -0.12
CA THR A 630 -4.23 10.36 -0.79
C THR A 630 -5.34 10.87 0.14
N GLY A 631 -5.81 9.99 1.04
CA GLY A 631 -7.04 10.20 1.80
C GLY A 631 -8.29 10.29 0.92
N ARG A 632 -9.46 10.21 1.54
CA ARG A 632 -10.76 10.33 0.83
C ARG A 632 -10.95 11.73 0.20
N GLN A 633 -10.47 12.76 0.88
CA GLN A 633 -10.60 14.14 0.44
C GLN A 633 -9.70 14.45 -0.77
N GLY A 634 -8.43 14.05 -0.74
CA GLY A 634 -7.54 14.24 -1.89
C GLY A 634 -8.03 13.49 -3.13
N LEU A 635 -8.62 12.30 -2.95
CA LEU A 635 -9.25 11.57 -4.04
C LEU A 635 -10.42 12.35 -4.67
N ARG A 636 -11.33 12.89 -3.84
CA ARG A 636 -12.45 13.73 -4.30
C ARG A 636 -11.94 14.95 -5.09
N GLU A 637 -10.93 15.64 -4.58
CA GLU A 637 -10.36 16.82 -5.25
C GLU A 637 -9.77 16.49 -6.63
N ILE A 638 -9.05 15.38 -6.78
CA ILE A 638 -8.51 14.91 -8.06
C ILE A 638 -9.64 14.57 -9.06
N ILE A 639 -10.73 13.96 -8.57
CA ILE A 639 -11.89 13.62 -9.40
C ILE A 639 -12.57 14.89 -9.93
N LEU A 640 -12.85 15.86 -9.05
CA LEU A 640 -13.55 17.09 -9.40
C LEU A 640 -12.71 18.01 -10.29
N GLU A 641 -11.39 18.05 -10.08
CA GLU A 641 -10.48 18.77 -10.98
C GLU A 641 -10.51 18.20 -12.40
N GLY A 642 -10.53 16.87 -12.55
CA GLY A 642 -10.66 16.21 -13.86
C GLY A 642 -11.92 16.65 -14.61
N ALA A 643 -13.04 16.77 -13.89
CA ALA A 643 -14.30 17.23 -14.47
C ALA A 643 -14.27 18.72 -14.88
N LEU A 644 -13.43 19.56 -14.28
CA LEU A 644 -13.38 21.01 -14.52
C LEU A 644 -12.37 21.44 -15.60
N GLN A 645 -11.69 20.50 -16.25
CA GLN A 645 -10.76 20.83 -17.34
C GLN A 645 -11.51 21.34 -18.59
N THR A 646 -10.79 22.06 -19.45
CA THR A 646 -11.33 22.52 -20.76
C THR A 646 -11.82 21.37 -21.62
N ASP A 647 -11.22 20.19 -21.46
CA ASP A 647 -11.72 18.92 -21.95
C ASP A 647 -12.03 18.01 -20.74
N PRO A 648 -13.30 17.91 -20.30
CA PRO A 648 -13.67 17.21 -19.08
C PRO A 648 -13.27 15.74 -19.09
N ILE A 649 -12.62 15.30 -18.01
CA ILE A 649 -12.20 13.92 -17.82
C ILE A 649 -13.08 13.27 -16.76
N LEU A 650 -13.91 12.32 -17.19
CA LEU A 650 -14.64 11.42 -16.29
C LEU A 650 -14.05 10.02 -16.37
N TYR A 651 -13.28 9.64 -15.36
CA TYR A 651 -12.46 8.43 -15.42
C TYR A 651 -13.28 7.14 -15.58
N TYR A 652 -12.87 6.25 -16.48
CA TYR A 652 -13.61 5.00 -16.76
C TYR A 652 -13.57 4.00 -15.59
N ASP A 653 -12.48 4.02 -14.83
CA ASP A 653 -12.24 3.19 -13.65
C ASP A 653 -12.69 3.86 -12.34
N LEU A 654 -13.41 5.00 -12.42
CA LEU A 654 -13.85 5.80 -11.26
C LEU A 654 -14.47 4.93 -10.17
N TYR A 655 -15.50 4.15 -10.50
CA TYR A 655 -16.26 3.37 -9.52
C TYR A 655 -15.46 2.22 -8.93
N TYR A 656 -14.52 1.66 -9.70
CA TYR A 656 -13.59 0.68 -9.16
C TYR A 656 -12.67 1.33 -8.13
N VAL A 657 -12.11 2.50 -8.45
CA VAL A 657 -11.24 3.24 -7.52
C VAL A 657 -12.02 3.60 -6.26
N LEU A 658 -13.21 4.17 -6.36
CA LEU A 658 -14.03 4.51 -5.19
C LEU A 658 -14.28 3.30 -4.29
N LYS A 659 -14.61 2.14 -4.88
CA LYS A 659 -14.78 0.89 -4.14
C LYS A 659 -13.48 0.47 -3.44
N SER A 660 -12.32 0.64 -4.08
CA SER A 660 -11.01 0.30 -3.49
C SER A 660 -10.58 1.20 -2.33
N TYR A 661 -11.26 2.35 -2.14
CA TYR A 661 -11.05 3.29 -1.04
C TYR A 661 -12.13 3.16 0.07
N ASP A 662 -12.97 2.13 0.00
CA ASP A 662 -14.13 1.93 0.87
C ASP A 662 -15.02 3.18 0.97
N ILE A 663 -15.14 3.89 -0.16
CA ILE A 663 -16.05 5.03 -0.29
C ILE A 663 -17.47 4.47 -0.28
N SER A 664 -18.27 4.94 0.69
CA SER A 664 -19.65 4.48 0.82
C SER A 664 -20.50 4.87 -0.40
N SER A 665 -21.61 4.18 -0.60
CA SER A 665 -22.62 4.55 -1.60
C SER A 665 -23.07 6.01 -1.47
N GLN A 666 -23.24 6.49 -0.24
CA GLN A 666 -23.63 7.88 0.03
C GLN A 666 -22.57 8.88 -0.41
N GLU A 667 -21.29 8.61 -0.10
CA GLU A 667 -20.17 9.45 -0.55
C GLU A 667 -20.03 9.41 -2.08
N THR A 668 -20.24 8.25 -2.70
CA THR A 668 -20.21 8.09 -4.16
C THR A 668 -21.29 8.94 -4.84
N MET A 669 -22.53 8.87 -4.35
CA MET A 669 -23.63 9.70 -4.86
C MET A 669 -23.36 11.20 -4.67
N ALA A 670 -22.72 11.58 -3.56
CA ALA A 670 -22.32 12.98 -3.33
C ALA A 670 -21.24 13.45 -4.31
N ILE A 671 -20.28 12.60 -4.68
CA ILE A 671 -19.28 12.90 -5.72
C ILE A 671 -19.95 13.06 -7.08
N GLU A 672 -20.86 12.15 -7.45
CA GLU A 672 -21.62 12.24 -8.70
C GLU A 672 -22.45 13.54 -8.77
N ALA A 673 -23.12 13.90 -7.68
CA ALA A 673 -23.90 15.13 -7.62
C ALA A 673 -23.03 16.39 -7.82
N ASP A 674 -21.84 16.43 -7.22
CA ASP A 674 -20.88 17.51 -7.45
C ASP A 674 -20.46 17.57 -8.92
N ILE A 675 -20.09 16.43 -9.53
CA ILE A 675 -19.71 16.36 -10.94
C ILE A 675 -20.85 16.88 -11.84
N VAL A 676 -22.07 16.41 -11.61
CA VAL A 676 -23.26 16.85 -12.36
C VAL A 676 -23.45 18.36 -12.22
N ASN A 677 -23.36 18.88 -11.00
CA ASN A 677 -23.52 20.32 -10.75
C ASN A 677 -22.43 21.15 -11.44
N LEU A 678 -21.18 20.68 -11.46
CA LEU A 678 -20.06 21.38 -12.11
C LEU A 678 -20.22 21.38 -13.63
N LEU A 679 -20.51 20.22 -14.24
CA LEU A 679 -20.57 20.07 -15.69
C LEU A 679 -21.87 20.61 -16.30
N PHE A 680 -23.01 20.37 -15.67
CA PHE A 680 -24.31 20.81 -16.18
C PHE A 680 -24.40 22.34 -16.24
N ASN A 681 -23.86 23.03 -15.23
CA ASN A 681 -23.92 24.49 -15.14
C ASN A 681 -22.85 25.20 -16.00
N ASN A 682 -21.95 24.46 -16.64
CA ASN A 682 -20.89 25.02 -17.47
C ASN A 682 -21.12 24.71 -18.96
N ALA A 683 -21.71 25.67 -19.67
CA ALA A 683 -22.09 25.52 -21.07
C ALA A 683 -20.89 25.24 -22.00
N GLU A 684 -19.69 25.75 -21.67
CA GLU A 684 -18.48 25.56 -22.48
C GLU A 684 -18.00 24.10 -22.45
N LEU A 685 -18.31 23.37 -21.39
CA LEU A 685 -17.88 21.97 -21.19
C LEU A 685 -18.83 20.93 -21.81
N GLN A 686 -20.02 21.36 -22.28
CA GLN A 686 -21.04 20.45 -22.82
C GLN A 686 -20.65 19.81 -24.16
N ALA A 687 -19.99 20.55 -25.05
CA ALA A 687 -19.55 20.02 -26.34
C ALA A 687 -18.35 19.06 -26.19
N PRO A 688 -17.30 19.39 -25.43
CA PRO A 688 -16.23 18.45 -25.08
C PRO A 688 -16.75 17.15 -24.44
N LEU A 689 -17.67 17.25 -23.46
CA LEU A 689 -18.25 16.08 -22.80
C LEU A 689 -19.01 15.14 -23.76
N LYS A 690 -19.69 15.69 -24.78
CA LYS A 690 -20.34 14.86 -25.82
C LYS A 690 -19.33 14.15 -26.72
N ALA A 691 -18.19 14.78 -27.01
CA ALA A 691 -17.11 14.14 -27.75
C ALA A 691 -16.49 13.00 -26.92
N TYR A 692 -16.27 13.23 -25.62
CA TYR A 692 -15.81 12.21 -24.69
C TYR A 692 -16.74 10.98 -24.64
N PHE A 693 -18.05 11.19 -24.66
CA PHE A 693 -19.04 10.11 -24.63
C PHE A 693 -18.96 9.14 -25.82
N GLN A 694 -18.32 9.52 -26.92
CA GLN A 694 -18.15 8.68 -28.11
C GLN A 694 -16.91 7.76 -28.05
N GLN A 695 -16.14 7.80 -26.96
CA GLN A 695 -14.96 6.97 -26.76
C GLN A 695 -15.36 5.51 -26.43
N PRO A 696 -14.72 4.48 -27.04
CA PRO A 696 -15.05 3.07 -26.81
C PRO A 696 -14.98 2.62 -25.34
N GLU A 697 -14.07 3.21 -24.55
CA GLU A 697 -13.85 2.89 -23.14
C GLU A 697 -15.05 3.29 -22.26
N VAL A 698 -15.86 4.25 -22.73
CA VAL A 698 -17.08 4.70 -22.04
C VAL A 698 -18.25 3.77 -22.34
N GLU A 699 -18.23 3.03 -23.46
CA GLU A 699 -19.32 2.12 -23.85
C GLU A 699 -19.49 0.93 -22.89
N GLU A 700 -18.42 0.52 -22.20
CA GLU A 700 -18.39 -0.70 -21.38
C GLU A 700 -18.87 -0.48 -19.93
N VAL A 701 -19.13 0.76 -19.48
CA VAL A 701 -19.43 1.08 -18.06
C VAL A 701 -20.79 1.79 -17.91
N PRO A 702 -21.91 1.07 -17.69
CA PRO A 702 -23.25 1.68 -17.67
C PRO A 702 -23.42 2.79 -16.64
N ARG A 703 -22.85 2.67 -15.43
CA ARG A 703 -22.94 3.71 -14.39
C ARG A 703 -22.23 5.02 -14.80
N LEU A 704 -21.14 4.92 -15.56
CA LEU A 704 -20.45 6.11 -16.07
C LEU A 704 -21.25 6.77 -17.20
N GLN A 705 -21.83 5.97 -18.09
CA GLN A 705 -22.71 6.47 -19.13
C GLN A 705 -23.91 7.22 -18.53
N THR A 706 -24.51 6.68 -17.47
CA THR A 706 -25.61 7.38 -16.78
C THR A 706 -25.13 8.69 -16.16
N LEU A 707 -23.95 8.74 -15.53
CA LEU A 707 -23.36 9.98 -15.02
C LEU A 707 -23.16 11.02 -16.13
N ILE A 708 -22.63 10.62 -17.29
CA ILE A 708 -22.43 11.53 -18.44
C ILE A 708 -23.77 12.06 -18.93
N TYR A 709 -24.78 11.21 -19.12
CA TYR A 709 -26.12 11.65 -19.52
C TYR A 709 -26.76 12.57 -18.48
N ARG A 710 -26.57 12.32 -17.18
CA ARG A 710 -26.99 13.23 -16.10
C ARG A 710 -26.33 14.61 -16.24
N CYS A 711 -25.03 14.66 -16.49
CA CYS A 711 -24.27 15.90 -16.73
C CYS A 711 -24.74 16.67 -17.98
N LEU A 712 -25.17 15.95 -19.03
CA LEU A 712 -25.73 16.51 -20.27
C LEU A 712 -27.20 16.95 -20.14
N GLY A 713 -27.83 16.77 -18.97
CA GLY A 713 -29.24 17.08 -18.77
C GLY A 713 -30.23 16.05 -19.35
N GLN A 714 -29.74 14.88 -19.77
CA GLN A 714 -30.49 13.85 -20.49
C GLN A 714 -30.97 12.73 -19.54
N SER A 715 -31.83 13.10 -18.59
CA SER A 715 -32.27 12.21 -17.50
C SER A 715 -32.98 10.92 -17.96
N TRP A 716 -33.71 10.95 -19.08
CA TRP A 716 -34.41 9.77 -19.61
C TRP A 716 -33.46 8.76 -20.24
N GLN A 717 -32.48 9.25 -21.00
CA GLN A 717 -31.41 8.43 -21.57
C GLN A 717 -30.57 7.79 -20.46
N ALA A 718 -30.24 8.55 -19.41
CA ALA A 718 -29.57 8.02 -18.23
C ALA A 718 -30.37 6.86 -17.59
N ALA A 719 -31.70 7.02 -17.46
CA ALA A 719 -32.56 5.99 -16.87
C ALA A 719 -32.74 4.75 -17.77
N GLU A 720 -32.70 4.92 -19.09
CA GLU A 720 -32.73 3.82 -20.06
C GLU A 720 -31.47 2.96 -19.95
N ILE A 721 -30.29 3.58 -19.93
CA ILE A 721 -29.01 2.87 -19.73
C ILE A 721 -28.98 2.17 -18.36
N ALA A 722 -29.48 2.83 -17.31
CA ALA A 722 -29.55 2.25 -15.97
C ALA A 722 -30.33 0.92 -15.92
N GLN A 723 -31.27 0.65 -16.85
CA GLN A 723 -32.01 -0.61 -16.87
C GLN A 723 -31.11 -1.84 -17.00
N SER A 724 -29.96 -1.71 -17.67
CA SER A 724 -28.97 -2.80 -17.78
C SER A 724 -28.42 -3.23 -16.40
N LEU A 725 -28.43 -2.33 -15.42
CA LEU A 725 -27.98 -2.57 -14.04
C LEU A 725 -29.05 -3.25 -13.18
N LYS A 726 -30.33 -3.15 -13.55
CA LYS A 726 -31.44 -3.61 -12.71
C LYS A 726 -31.36 -5.09 -12.32
N GLN A 727 -30.83 -5.93 -13.20
CA GLN A 727 -30.66 -7.36 -12.96
C GLN A 727 -29.24 -7.71 -12.48
N SER A 728 -28.21 -7.00 -12.98
CA SER A 728 -26.81 -7.30 -12.72
C SER A 728 -26.30 -6.71 -11.40
N ASP A 729 -26.77 -5.51 -11.03
CA ASP A 729 -26.45 -4.81 -9.79
C ASP A 729 -27.66 -3.95 -9.31
N PRO A 730 -28.63 -4.57 -8.61
CA PRO A 730 -29.84 -3.88 -8.17
C PRO A 730 -29.57 -2.72 -7.19
N GLY A 731 -28.49 -2.80 -6.41
CA GLY A 731 -28.09 -1.75 -5.47
C GLY A 731 -27.63 -0.50 -6.21
N THR A 732 -26.67 -0.65 -7.11
CA THR A 732 -26.23 0.45 -7.99
C THR A 732 -27.38 0.99 -8.84
N TYR A 733 -28.28 0.14 -9.33
CA TYR A 733 -29.48 0.58 -10.05
C TYR A 733 -30.32 1.55 -9.22
N GLN A 734 -30.61 1.22 -7.96
CA GLN A 734 -31.37 2.10 -7.06
C GLN A 734 -30.64 3.43 -6.84
N GLU A 735 -29.34 3.39 -6.55
CA GLU A 735 -28.51 4.59 -6.34
C GLU A 735 -28.56 5.54 -7.55
N VAL A 736 -28.32 5.00 -8.75
CA VAL A 736 -28.32 5.79 -10.00
C VAL A 736 -29.68 6.42 -10.25
N MET A 737 -30.75 5.64 -10.08
CA MET A 737 -32.11 6.15 -10.30
C MET A 737 -32.51 7.21 -9.27
N THR A 738 -32.11 7.05 -8.01
CA THR A 738 -32.28 8.10 -6.98
C THR A 738 -31.50 9.35 -7.36
N GLY A 739 -30.25 9.23 -7.83
CA GLY A 739 -29.46 10.37 -8.32
C GLY A 739 -30.15 11.11 -9.46
N ILE A 740 -30.70 10.39 -10.45
CA ILE A 740 -31.46 11.00 -11.57
C ILE A 740 -32.68 11.78 -11.06
N GLN A 741 -33.42 11.23 -10.09
CA GLN A 741 -34.58 11.91 -9.50
C GLN A 741 -34.16 13.16 -8.73
N GLN A 742 -33.09 13.09 -7.94
CA GLN A 742 -32.54 14.23 -7.19
C GLN A 742 -32.09 15.34 -8.15
N ASP A 743 -31.40 15.00 -9.24
CA ASP A 743 -31.00 15.97 -10.26
C ASP A 743 -32.19 16.70 -10.88
N LEU A 744 -33.28 15.98 -11.20
CA LEU A 744 -34.52 16.57 -11.72
C LEU A 744 -35.20 17.48 -10.69
N GLN A 745 -35.24 17.07 -9.42
CA GLN A 745 -35.78 17.90 -8.33
C GLN A 745 -34.96 19.18 -8.12
N HIS A 746 -33.62 19.09 -8.12
CA HIS A 746 -32.72 20.24 -8.01
C HIS A 746 -32.86 21.20 -9.19
N ARG A 747 -33.19 20.68 -10.38
CA ARG A 747 -33.52 21.49 -11.58
C ARG A 747 -34.95 22.03 -11.58
N LEU A 748 -35.67 21.93 -10.46
CA LEU A 748 -37.07 22.36 -10.31
C LEU A 748 -38.04 21.63 -11.26
N LEU A 749 -37.78 20.36 -11.56
CA LEU A 749 -38.63 19.47 -12.37
C LEU A 749 -39.22 18.31 -11.53
N PRO A 750 -39.93 18.57 -10.41
CA PRO A 750 -40.43 17.51 -9.52
C PRO A 750 -41.45 16.59 -10.19
N LEU A 751 -42.28 17.11 -11.10
CA LEU A 751 -43.23 16.30 -11.88
C LEU A 751 -42.52 15.31 -12.81
N GLU A 752 -41.36 15.71 -13.34
CA GLU A 752 -40.56 14.87 -14.22
C GLU A 752 -39.85 13.77 -13.44
N ALA A 753 -39.37 14.10 -12.23
CA ALA A 753 -38.82 13.13 -11.29
C ALA A 753 -39.88 12.07 -10.91
N ASP A 754 -41.10 12.50 -10.58
CA ASP A 754 -42.22 11.59 -10.25
C ASP A 754 -42.65 10.75 -11.47
N ARG A 755 -42.64 11.33 -12.68
CA ARG A 755 -42.93 10.60 -13.93
C ARG A 755 -41.94 9.46 -14.15
N LEU A 756 -40.65 9.76 -14.02
CA LEU A 756 -39.57 8.80 -14.20
C LEU A 756 -39.63 7.70 -13.13
N ALA A 757 -39.88 8.08 -11.86
CA ALA A 757 -40.08 7.15 -10.76
C ALA A 757 -41.21 6.15 -11.05
N ARG A 758 -42.38 6.65 -11.49
CA ARG A 758 -43.55 5.81 -11.82
C ARG A 758 -43.30 4.91 -13.02
N PHE A 759 -42.63 5.42 -14.06
CA PHE A 759 -42.35 4.65 -15.28
C PHE A 759 -41.46 3.43 -15.01
N TYR A 760 -40.47 3.58 -14.12
CA TYR A 760 -39.53 2.51 -13.77
C TYR A 760 -39.86 1.74 -12.48
N GLY A 761 -40.98 2.08 -11.82
CA GLY A 761 -41.49 1.38 -10.64
C GLY A 761 -40.71 1.65 -9.35
N LEU A 762 -40.26 2.88 -9.13
CA LEU A 762 -39.52 3.33 -7.95
C LEU A 762 -40.45 3.94 -6.90
N GLU A 763 -40.01 4.03 -5.65
CA GLU A 763 -40.77 4.71 -4.58
C GLU A 763 -40.94 6.20 -4.92
N THR A 764 -42.19 6.68 -4.91
CA THR A 764 -42.53 8.06 -5.25
C THR A 764 -42.67 8.90 -3.98
N SER A 765 -42.22 10.16 -4.02
CA SER A 765 -42.62 11.13 -3.00
C SER A 765 -44.14 11.24 -2.96
N THR A 766 -44.73 11.37 -1.77
CA THR A 766 -46.17 11.62 -1.58
C THR A 766 -46.53 13.03 -2.04
N ASN A 767 -46.28 13.37 -3.30
CA ASN A 767 -46.76 14.58 -3.91
C ASN A 767 -48.27 14.44 -4.15
N LYS A 768 -49.01 15.52 -3.92
CA LYS A 768 -50.48 15.66 -4.07
C LYS A 768 -51.02 15.44 -5.50
N PHE A 769 -50.20 14.88 -6.39
CA PHE A 769 -50.38 14.79 -7.83
C PHE A 769 -50.67 13.36 -8.27
N ASP A 770 -51.58 12.72 -7.55
CA ASP A 770 -51.82 11.28 -7.60
C ASP A 770 -52.72 10.82 -8.77
N ASN A 771 -52.77 11.59 -9.86
CA ASN A 771 -53.55 11.24 -11.04
C ASN A 771 -52.69 10.53 -12.07
N ALA A 772 -52.86 9.20 -12.16
CA ALA A 772 -52.21 8.29 -13.11
C ALA A 772 -52.41 8.64 -14.61
N SER A 773 -53.24 9.64 -14.93
CA SER A 773 -53.55 10.08 -16.30
C SER A 773 -52.50 11.01 -16.92
N TRP A 774 -51.60 11.61 -16.13
CA TRP A 774 -50.63 12.61 -16.60
C TRP A 774 -49.43 12.02 -17.35
N PHE A 775 -49.17 10.72 -17.17
CA PHE A 775 -47.83 10.17 -17.37
C PHE A 775 -47.71 9.20 -18.55
N LYS A 776 -48.73 9.07 -19.42
CA LYS A 776 -48.73 8.04 -20.49
C LYS A 776 -48.47 8.53 -21.92
N THR A 777 -48.66 9.80 -22.27
CA THR A 777 -48.28 10.37 -23.59
C THR A 777 -48.22 11.91 -23.56
N SER A 778 -47.31 12.53 -24.34
CA SER A 778 -47.19 14.00 -24.50
C SER A 778 -48.50 14.67 -24.90
N ASP A 779 -49.33 13.97 -25.66
CA ASP A 779 -50.51 14.51 -26.33
C ASP A 779 -51.66 14.84 -25.37
N LYS A 780 -51.59 14.37 -24.13
CA LYS A 780 -52.58 14.64 -23.08
C LYS A 780 -52.09 15.62 -22.01
N LEU A 781 -50.78 15.87 -21.94
CA LEU A 781 -50.18 16.71 -20.91
C LEU A 781 -50.42 18.20 -21.17
N ILE A 782 -50.24 18.65 -22.42
CA ILE A 782 -50.41 20.07 -22.80
C ILE A 782 -51.85 20.56 -22.57
N PRO A 783 -52.90 19.87 -23.03
CA PRO A 783 -54.28 20.32 -22.79
C PRO A 783 -54.68 20.32 -21.31
N LEU A 784 -54.08 19.44 -20.49
CA LEU A 784 -54.35 19.38 -19.05
C LEU A 784 -53.62 20.46 -18.26
N LEU A 785 -52.39 20.82 -18.66
CA LEU A 785 -51.66 21.96 -18.11
C LEU A 785 -52.38 23.26 -18.45
N GLU A 786 -52.86 23.44 -19.69
CA GLU A 786 -53.69 24.58 -20.08
C GLU A 786 -54.91 24.72 -19.18
N ASN A 787 -55.65 23.62 -18.97
CA ASN A 787 -56.86 23.61 -18.15
C ASN A 787 -56.56 23.88 -16.66
N TRP A 788 -55.46 23.35 -16.11
CA TRP A 788 -55.05 23.62 -14.73
C TRP A 788 -54.57 25.07 -14.54
N THR A 789 -53.83 25.62 -15.50
CA THR A 789 -53.41 27.03 -15.49
C THR A 789 -54.63 27.95 -15.57
N GLU A 790 -55.63 27.60 -16.41
CA GLU A 790 -56.91 28.31 -16.47
C GLU A 790 -57.71 28.23 -15.16
N GLU A 791 -57.71 27.08 -14.48
CA GLU A 791 -58.37 26.94 -13.17
C GLU A 791 -57.66 27.75 -12.07
N GLN A 792 -56.32 27.78 -12.05
CA GLN A 792 -55.56 28.59 -11.09
C GLN A 792 -55.72 30.09 -11.36
N LEU A 793 -55.78 30.50 -12.63
CA LEU A 793 -56.05 31.89 -13.01
C LEU A 793 -57.50 32.33 -12.71
N LYS A 794 -58.44 31.40 -12.52
CA LYS A 794 -59.82 31.69 -12.07
C LYS A 794 -59.95 31.85 -10.56
N VAL A 795 -58.94 31.48 -9.79
CA VAL A 795 -58.90 31.62 -8.31
C VAL A 795 -57.97 32.77 -7.87
N GLY A 796 -57.35 33.49 -8.82
CA GLY A 796 -56.55 34.70 -8.59
C GLY A 796 -57.35 35.99 -8.66
#